data_AF-A0A956NG91-F1
#
_entry.id   AF-A0A956NG91-F1
#
_cell.length_a   1.000
_cell.length_b   1.000
_cell.length_c   1.000
_cell.angle_alpha   90.00
_cell.angle_beta   90.00
_cell.angle_gamma   90.00
#
_symmetry.space_group_name_H-M   'P 1'
#
loop_
_entity.id
_entity.type
_entity.pdbx_description
1 polymer ?
#
loop_
_entity_poly.entity_id
_entity_poly.type
_entity_poly.pdbx_seq_one_letter_code
_entity_poly.pdbx_strand_id
1 'polypeptide(L)'
;MATADTGRTVRVEYNDSVVRAFLIATLVWGVVGLSLGVLVATQLSFWQANFGIEWLTFGRLRPLHTNAAIFAFVGNSMFAGIYHSSQRLLKTRLGSDGLSWIHFWGWQIIIVCAALTIPLGFTQSKEYAELIWPIDLMVALIWVVFAVNFFMTVAKRNEPNLYVALWFYIATIVTIPVLYIVNNLQLPTGALHSYSIFGGVQDALVQWWYGHNAVGFFLTTPILGLMYYYLPKAAGRPVYSYRLSIVHFWALIFVYIWAGPHHLLYTALPDWAQSLGMVFSLMLWAPSWGGMLNGLLTLRGAWDKLRTDPVIKFFIAAVTFYGMSTFEGPLLSIKTVSSLGHYTDWIIGHVHGGTLGWNGFMAAGVSYWLIPRLWNTKLYNEKWADAHFWIGLFGILLYVGSMWISGVNMGLYWRALDADGFLQYPDFVEGLISAGVLWKMRLVGGSFYLVGFLLMVANLTLTMQKGKFQSTVVEVPAMPKLQTVSSWALIKGKPVVFSLGVIVAAALFAVSSPVTFALPITFGAVLTVAAILYAGAEKREGGSWHQLLEGKPLAFTILSLVAILIGGIAELVPTIVIDKNAPAVAMADSTGVVPAADVQVVESRFLQQPYSPLELEGRDVYISEGCYNCHSQMIRPFRHETLRYGEYSRASEFRYDHPFQWGSKRTGPDLHRVGGKYPNLWHYQHLMDPRSTSQGSNMPVYAWLKTRKVDFTKTRGKMIAMRKLGVPYTDEDIADCQDVAKSQGTLIASDLQANAVTIEPDCKMVAVIAYLQRLGRGPQPVALEQAAAPEATPATPETPEIPAEPAAPVDVPADGEADGATQNGAGDLGQLVGGR
;
A
#
# COMPACT_ATOMS: atom_id res chain seq x y z
N MET A 1 -29.78 31.28 25.28
CA MET A 1 -29.94 30.33 26.39
C MET A 1 -31.41 30.00 26.50
N ALA A 2 -31.81 28.74 26.27
CA ALA A 2 -33.19 28.29 26.37
C ALA A 2 -33.26 27.12 27.37
N THR A 3 -34.27 27.13 28.23
CA THR A 3 -34.54 26.14 29.27
C THR A 3 -34.83 24.79 28.65
N ALA A 4 -33.87 23.86 28.77
CA ALA A 4 -34.09 22.46 28.41
C ALA A 4 -35.14 21.86 29.37
N ASP A 5 -36.03 21.04 28.84
CA ASP A 5 -36.87 20.14 29.61
C ASP A 5 -35.93 19.07 30.23
N THR A 6 -35.31 19.39 31.37
CA THR A 6 -34.18 18.66 31.95
C THR A 6 -34.56 17.40 32.74
N GLY A 7 -35.84 17.02 32.77
CA GLY A 7 -36.34 15.99 33.69
C GLY A 7 -36.49 14.57 33.13
N ARG A 8 -36.56 14.38 31.80
CA ARG A 8 -36.88 13.05 31.25
C ARG A 8 -35.61 12.22 31.05
N THR A 9 -35.50 11.10 31.77
CA THR A 9 -34.47 10.08 31.52
C THR A 9 -35.04 8.93 30.68
N VAL A 10 -34.16 8.23 29.97
CA VAL A 10 -34.46 7.03 29.18
C VAL A 10 -33.51 5.93 29.65
N ARG A 11 -34.08 4.76 29.96
CA ARG A 11 -33.29 3.56 30.26
C ARG A 11 -32.81 2.95 28.93
N VAL A 12 -31.50 2.79 28.79
CA VAL A 12 -30.86 2.24 27.60
C VAL A 12 -30.06 1.00 27.99
N GLU A 13 -30.37 -0.13 27.36
CA GLU A 13 -29.52 -1.32 27.39
C GLU A 13 -28.69 -1.37 26.11
N TYR A 14 -27.36 -1.39 26.25
CA TYR A 14 -26.46 -1.49 25.10
C TYR A 14 -26.41 -2.92 24.54
N ASN A 15 -26.22 -3.03 23.23
CA ASN A 15 -25.92 -4.32 22.59
C ASN A 15 -24.41 -4.58 22.71
N ASP A 16 -24.00 -5.15 23.83
CA ASP A 16 -22.62 -5.55 24.06
C ASP A 16 -22.33 -6.97 23.51
N SER A 17 -23.36 -7.71 23.05
CA SER A 17 -23.19 -9.08 22.55
C SER A 17 -22.45 -9.14 21.21
N VAL A 18 -22.76 -8.22 20.29
CA VAL A 18 -22.01 -8.10 19.03
C VAL A 18 -20.59 -7.59 19.27
N VAL A 19 -20.42 -6.67 20.23
CA VAL A 19 -19.10 -6.16 20.66
C VAL A 19 -18.23 -7.32 21.15
N ARG A 20 -18.79 -8.19 22.00
CA ARG A 20 -18.13 -9.41 22.45
C ARG A 20 -17.70 -10.29 21.29
N ALA A 21 -18.57 -10.51 20.31
CA ALA A 21 -18.27 -11.37 19.16
C ALA A 21 -17.07 -10.83 18.36
N PHE A 22 -17.07 -9.52 18.05
CA PHE A 22 -15.95 -8.87 17.38
C PHE A 22 -14.67 -8.90 18.23
N LEU A 23 -14.73 -8.70 19.55
CA LEU A 23 -13.55 -8.79 20.42
C LEU A 23 -12.94 -10.20 20.43
N ILE A 24 -13.76 -11.24 20.51
CA ILE A 24 -13.27 -12.62 20.44
C ILE A 24 -12.64 -12.87 19.08
N ALA A 25 -13.27 -12.41 17.99
CA ALA A 25 -12.72 -12.50 16.66
C ALA A 25 -11.39 -11.72 16.52
N THR A 26 -11.23 -10.57 17.16
CA THR A 26 -9.94 -9.85 17.24
C THR A 26 -8.85 -10.73 17.85
N LEU A 27 -9.13 -11.43 18.95
CA LEU A 27 -8.15 -12.31 19.57
C LEU A 27 -7.78 -13.49 18.65
N VAL A 28 -8.77 -14.13 18.04
CA VAL A 28 -8.55 -15.27 17.14
C VAL A 28 -7.76 -14.85 15.89
N TRP A 29 -8.22 -13.81 15.18
CA TRP A 29 -7.57 -13.37 13.96
C TRP A 29 -6.24 -12.67 14.22
N GLY A 30 -6.03 -12.09 15.40
CA GLY A 30 -4.73 -11.61 15.85
C GLY A 30 -3.70 -12.74 15.92
N VAL A 31 -4.05 -13.88 16.52
CA VAL A 31 -3.17 -15.06 16.53
C VAL A 31 -2.88 -15.53 15.10
N VAL A 32 -3.91 -15.65 14.24
CA VAL A 32 -3.74 -16.10 12.86
C VAL A 32 -2.83 -15.14 12.06
N GLY A 33 -3.14 -13.84 12.06
CA GLY A 33 -2.40 -12.84 11.31
C GLY A 33 -0.94 -12.71 11.74
N LEU A 34 -0.68 -12.73 13.05
CA LEU A 34 0.69 -12.70 13.60
C LEU A 34 1.45 -14.00 13.33
N SER A 35 0.79 -15.16 13.43
CA SER A 35 1.42 -16.45 13.10
C SER A 35 1.78 -16.55 11.62
N LEU A 36 0.90 -16.07 10.72
CA LEU A 36 1.22 -15.94 9.29
C LEU A 36 2.40 -14.99 9.06
N GLY A 37 2.49 -13.88 9.82
CA GLY A 37 3.62 -12.95 9.76
C GLY A 37 4.94 -13.62 10.13
N VAL A 38 4.95 -14.41 11.20
CA VAL A 38 6.11 -15.22 11.61
C VAL A 38 6.44 -16.29 10.56
N LEU A 39 5.43 -16.94 9.97
CA LEU A 39 5.63 -17.94 8.92
C LEU A 39 6.29 -17.33 7.68
N VAL A 40 5.75 -16.23 7.12
CA VAL A 40 6.35 -15.59 5.93
C VAL A 40 7.70 -14.96 6.24
N ALA A 41 7.92 -14.50 7.47
CA ALA A 41 9.25 -14.05 7.92
C ALA A 41 10.25 -15.22 7.96
N THR A 42 9.81 -16.40 8.38
CA THR A 42 10.59 -17.66 8.36
C THR A 42 10.92 -18.06 6.92
N GLN A 43 9.94 -18.02 6.01
CA GLN A 43 10.13 -18.36 4.60
C GLN A 43 11.15 -17.47 3.90
N LEU A 44 11.18 -16.18 4.24
CA LEU A 44 12.17 -15.27 3.67
C LEU A 44 13.59 -15.51 4.23
N SER A 45 13.70 -15.91 5.52
CA SER A 45 14.98 -16.25 6.15
C SER A 45 15.49 -17.64 5.79
N PHE A 46 14.57 -18.56 5.52
CA PHE A 46 14.81 -19.97 5.24
C PHE A 46 13.86 -20.40 4.11
N TRP A 47 14.33 -20.33 2.87
CA TRP A 47 13.51 -20.64 1.69
C TRP A 47 12.91 -22.06 1.74
N GLN A 48 13.54 -22.98 2.47
CA GLN A 48 13.08 -24.36 2.70
C GLN A 48 11.72 -24.40 3.41
N ALA A 49 11.36 -23.38 4.19
CA ALA A 49 10.07 -23.28 4.87
C ALA A 49 8.88 -23.00 3.92
N ASN A 50 9.12 -22.96 2.60
CA ASN A 50 8.06 -23.00 1.58
C ASN A 50 7.61 -24.44 1.26
N PHE A 51 8.35 -25.46 1.71
CA PHE A 51 8.06 -26.90 1.59
C PHE A 51 7.86 -27.45 0.16
N GLY A 52 8.06 -26.64 -0.89
CA GLY A 52 7.73 -27.03 -2.26
C GLY A 52 6.23 -27.24 -2.50
N ILE A 53 5.37 -26.64 -1.65
CA ILE A 53 3.92 -26.77 -1.71
C ILE A 53 3.32 -25.47 -2.24
N GLU A 54 2.57 -25.59 -3.34
CA GLU A 54 1.97 -24.49 -4.11
C GLU A 54 1.31 -23.41 -3.23
N TRP A 55 0.36 -23.81 -2.37
CA TRP A 55 -0.42 -22.90 -1.52
C TRP A 55 0.30 -22.42 -0.25
N LEU A 56 1.51 -22.92 0.03
CA LEU A 56 2.33 -22.49 1.18
C LEU A 56 3.48 -21.58 0.77
N THR A 57 3.60 -21.18 -0.50
CA THR A 57 4.67 -20.29 -0.93
C THR A 57 4.54 -18.89 -0.33
N PHE A 58 5.68 -18.23 -0.11
CA PHE A 58 5.76 -16.84 0.33
C PHE A 58 4.94 -15.90 -0.59
N GLY A 59 5.00 -16.13 -1.91
CA GLY A 59 4.27 -15.35 -2.90
C GLY A 59 2.76 -15.33 -2.65
N ARG A 60 2.16 -16.46 -2.26
CA ARG A 60 0.73 -16.55 -1.95
C ARG A 60 0.41 -16.22 -0.48
N LEU A 61 1.29 -16.54 0.46
CA LEU A 61 1.03 -16.31 1.88
C LEU A 61 1.27 -14.87 2.35
N ARG A 62 2.12 -14.09 1.66
CA ARG A 62 2.32 -12.66 1.98
C ARG A 62 1.00 -11.87 1.92
N PRO A 63 0.21 -11.88 0.83
CA PRO A 63 -1.06 -11.16 0.80
C PRO A 63 -2.09 -11.73 1.79
N LEU A 64 -2.04 -13.03 2.12
CA LEU A 64 -2.89 -13.58 3.17
C LEU A 64 -2.51 -13.03 4.55
N HIS A 65 -1.22 -12.94 4.88
CA HIS A 65 -0.76 -12.27 6.10
C HIS A 65 -1.26 -10.82 6.16
N THR A 66 -1.11 -10.06 5.08
CA THR A 66 -1.60 -8.67 4.98
C THR A 66 -3.08 -8.58 5.29
N ASN A 67 -3.91 -9.39 4.61
CA ASN A 67 -5.36 -9.39 4.78
C ASN A 67 -5.76 -9.82 6.21
N ALA A 68 -5.10 -10.84 6.76
CA ALA A 68 -5.37 -11.32 8.12
C ALA A 68 -4.96 -10.29 9.19
N ALA A 69 -3.82 -9.60 9.03
CA ALA A 69 -3.37 -8.59 9.98
C ALA A 69 -4.24 -7.32 9.95
N ILE A 70 -4.61 -6.85 8.75
CA ILE A 70 -5.33 -5.59 8.58
C ILE A 70 -6.84 -5.80 8.72
N PHE A 71 -7.45 -6.57 7.83
CA PHE A 71 -8.91 -6.65 7.75
C PHE A 71 -9.50 -7.63 8.77
N ALA A 72 -8.79 -8.70 9.11
CA ALA A 72 -9.25 -9.64 10.12
C ALA A 72 -8.91 -9.16 11.54
N PHE A 73 -7.64 -9.01 11.89
CA PHE A 73 -7.23 -8.62 13.25
C PHE A 73 -7.63 -7.17 13.58
N VAL A 74 -7.03 -6.18 12.90
CA VAL A 74 -7.31 -4.77 13.20
C VAL A 74 -8.74 -4.40 12.85
N GLY A 75 -9.29 -4.92 11.75
CA GLY A 75 -10.69 -4.69 11.36
C GLY A 75 -11.70 -5.15 12.42
N ASN A 76 -11.56 -6.38 12.96
CA ASN A 76 -12.42 -6.81 14.07
C ASN A 76 -12.23 -5.93 15.32
N SER A 77 -11.00 -5.53 15.64
CA SER A 77 -10.73 -4.63 16.78
C SER A 77 -11.41 -3.27 16.60
N MET A 78 -11.35 -2.73 15.38
CA MET A 78 -12.00 -1.50 14.98
C MET A 78 -13.51 -1.61 15.15
N PHE A 79 -14.16 -2.64 14.60
CA PHE A 79 -15.62 -2.79 14.69
C PHE A 79 -16.09 -2.99 16.14
N ALA A 80 -15.40 -3.81 16.93
CA ALA A 80 -15.65 -3.93 18.37
C ALA A 80 -15.60 -2.57 19.06
N GLY A 81 -14.52 -1.82 18.79
CA GLY A 81 -14.27 -0.52 19.38
C GLY A 81 -15.31 0.54 18.99
N ILE A 82 -15.71 0.59 17.72
CA ILE A 82 -16.75 1.48 17.20
C ILE A 82 -18.10 1.13 17.80
N TYR A 83 -18.55 -0.12 17.71
CA TYR A 83 -19.86 -0.52 18.25
C TYR A 83 -19.96 -0.32 19.77
N HIS A 84 -18.88 -0.53 20.51
CA HIS A 84 -18.84 -0.26 21.94
C HIS A 84 -18.92 1.24 22.24
N SER A 85 -18.02 2.02 21.65
CA SER A 85 -17.85 3.44 22.00
C SER A 85 -18.98 4.31 21.45
N SER A 86 -19.50 4.04 20.25
CA SER A 86 -20.60 4.81 19.67
C SER A 86 -21.86 4.78 20.50
N GLN A 87 -22.26 3.60 21.02
CA GLN A 87 -23.44 3.51 21.90
C GLN A 87 -23.32 4.38 23.15
N ARG A 88 -22.12 4.45 23.72
CA ARG A 88 -21.81 5.18 24.95
C ARG A 88 -21.67 6.68 24.72
N LEU A 89 -21.11 7.07 23.57
CA LEU A 89 -20.99 8.47 23.16
C LEU A 89 -22.34 9.06 22.72
N LEU A 90 -23.14 8.27 22.01
CA LEU A 90 -24.46 8.66 21.53
C LEU A 90 -25.56 8.42 22.58
N LYS A 91 -25.23 7.77 23.70
CA LYS A 91 -26.15 7.43 24.79
C LYS A 91 -27.38 6.67 24.29
N THR A 92 -27.19 5.73 23.37
CA THR A 92 -28.28 4.97 22.75
C THR A 92 -27.82 3.57 22.35
N ARG A 93 -28.75 2.62 22.24
CA ARG A 93 -28.46 1.27 21.73
C ARG A 93 -28.15 1.35 20.23
N LEU A 94 -27.41 0.38 19.68
CA LEU A 94 -27.22 0.22 18.23
C LEU A 94 -28.56 0.27 17.46
N GLY A 95 -28.49 0.80 16.24
CA GLY A 95 -29.61 1.00 15.32
C GLY A 95 -30.50 -0.24 15.18
N SER A 96 -29.88 -1.36 14.78
CA SER A 96 -30.51 -2.67 14.57
C SER A 96 -29.58 -3.80 15.03
N ASP A 97 -30.07 -4.67 15.90
CA ASP A 97 -29.34 -5.85 16.35
C ASP A 97 -29.14 -6.86 15.20
N GLY A 98 -30.14 -7.00 14.31
CA GLY A 98 -30.05 -7.86 13.13
C GLY A 98 -28.95 -7.42 12.16
N LEU A 99 -28.89 -6.12 11.83
CA LEU A 99 -27.81 -5.59 10.98
C LEU A 99 -26.43 -5.74 11.64
N SER A 100 -26.36 -5.66 12.98
CA SER A 100 -25.12 -5.88 13.72
C SER A 100 -24.59 -7.30 13.54
N TRP A 101 -25.47 -8.30 13.59
CA TRP A 101 -25.09 -9.71 13.40
C TRP A 101 -24.86 -10.09 11.95
N ILE A 102 -25.60 -9.51 11.00
CA ILE A 102 -25.32 -9.66 9.56
C ILE A 102 -23.93 -9.10 9.25
N HIS A 103 -23.59 -7.94 9.80
CA HIS A 103 -22.25 -7.37 9.65
C HIS A 103 -21.18 -8.29 10.23
N PHE A 104 -21.34 -8.77 11.48
CA PHE A 104 -20.39 -9.69 12.09
C PHE A 104 -20.16 -10.94 11.22
N TRP A 105 -21.20 -11.72 10.94
CA TRP A 105 -21.04 -12.97 10.19
C TRP A 105 -20.61 -12.74 8.74
N GLY A 106 -21.12 -11.69 8.10
CA GLY A 106 -20.68 -11.29 6.77
C GLY A 106 -19.18 -11.00 6.73
N TRP A 107 -18.66 -10.26 7.72
CA TRP A 107 -17.23 -9.98 7.83
C TRP A 107 -16.42 -11.25 8.08
N GLN A 108 -16.90 -12.16 8.93
CA GLN A 108 -16.20 -13.43 9.17
C GLN A 108 -16.16 -14.31 7.92
N ILE A 109 -17.24 -14.35 7.13
CA ILE A 109 -17.29 -15.08 5.85
C ILE A 109 -16.29 -14.48 4.86
N ILE A 110 -16.19 -13.16 4.75
CA ILE A 110 -15.17 -12.48 3.91
C ILE A 110 -13.76 -12.93 4.28
N ILE A 111 -13.43 -12.93 5.58
CA ILE A 111 -12.10 -13.35 6.06
C ILE A 111 -11.83 -14.81 5.73
N VAL A 112 -12.80 -15.70 5.92
CA VAL A 112 -12.65 -17.13 5.58
C VAL A 112 -12.49 -17.32 4.07
N CYS A 113 -13.27 -16.59 3.26
CA CYS A 113 -13.08 -16.60 1.81
C CYS A 113 -11.68 -16.16 1.42
N ALA A 114 -11.14 -15.09 2.01
CA ALA A 114 -9.76 -14.65 1.78
C ALA A 114 -8.73 -15.74 2.13
N ALA A 115 -8.92 -16.41 3.28
CA ALA A 115 -8.07 -17.51 3.74
C ALA A 115 -8.09 -18.74 2.81
N LEU A 116 -9.15 -18.90 2.01
CA LEU A 116 -9.25 -19.96 1.02
C LEU A 116 -8.73 -19.51 -0.35
N THR A 117 -9.16 -18.35 -0.84
CA THR A 117 -8.92 -17.94 -2.23
C THR A 117 -7.48 -17.49 -2.48
N ILE A 118 -6.87 -16.77 -1.53
CA ILE A 118 -5.51 -16.24 -1.71
C ILE A 118 -4.47 -17.37 -1.80
N PRO A 119 -4.42 -18.37 -0.89
CA PRO A 119 -3.49 -19.50 -1.02
C PRO A 119 -3.73 -20.35 -2.28
N LEU A 120 -4.96 -20.38 -2.80
CA LEU A 120 -5.29 -21.05 -4.06
C LEU A 120 -4.83 -20.26 -5.30
N GLY A 121 -4.28 -19.06 -5.13
CA GLY A 121 -3.74 -18.23 -6.22
C GLY A 121 -4.78 -17.35 -6.89
N PHE A 122 -5.98 -17.20 -6.29
CA PHE A 122 -6.99 -16.28 -6.79
C PHE A 122 -6.77 -14.90 -6.17
N THR A 123 -6.11 -14.03 -6.93
CA THR A 123 -5.76 -12.68 -6.50
C THR A 123 -5.85 -11.67 -7.63
N GLN A 124 -6.19 -10.42 -7.29
CA GLN A 124 -6.07 -9.29 -8.20
C GLN A 124 -4.64 -8.76 -8.34
N SER A 125 -3.66 -9.21 -7.56
CA SER A 125 -2.30 -8.62 -7.45
C SER A 125 -2.20 -7.16 -6.98
N LYS A 126 -3.32 -6.52 -6.66
CA LYS A 126 -3.38 -5.17 -6.08
C LYS A 126 -3.20 -5.22 -4.56
N GLU A 127 -2.15 -4.59 -4.04
CA GLU A 127 -1.86 -4.60 -2.59
C GLU A 127 -3.04 -4.08 -1.76
N TYR A 128 -3.40 -4.79 -0.69
CA TYR A 128 -4.57 -4.52 0.16
C TYR A 128 -5.95 -4.70 -0.52
N ALA A 129 -6.00 -5.02 -1.82
CA ALA A 129 -7.20 -5.27 -2.60
C ALA A 129 -7.10 -6.62 -3.35
N GLU A 130 -6.48 -7.63 -2.72
CA GLU A 130 -6.14 -8.88 -3.38
C GLU A 130 -7.35 -9.80 -3.63
N LEU A 131 -8.47 -9.59 -2.95
CA LEU A 131 -9.66 -10.46 -2.99
C LEU A 131 -10.30 -10.44 -4.37
N ILE A 132 -10.89 -11.54 -4.83
CA ILE A 132 -11.56 -11.59 -6.13
C ILE A 132 -12.92 -10.86 -6.14
N TRP A 133 -13.40 -10.50 -7.33
CA TRP A 133 -14.60 -9.67 -7.52
C TRP A 133 -15.89 -10.13 -6.79
N PRO A 134 -16.21 -11.43 -6.60
CA PRO A 134 -17.39 -11.80 -5.83
C PRO A 134 -17.24 -11.44 -4.35
N ILE A 135 -16.02 -11.54 -3.82
CA ILE A 135 -15.71 -11.18 -2.43
C ILE A 135 -15.72 -9.66 -2.29
N ASP A 136 -15.27 -8.91 -3.30
CA ASP A 136 -15.37 -7.44 -3.29
C ASP A 136 -16.80 -6.93 -3.18
N LEU A 137 -17.73 -7.53 -3.93
CA LEU A 137 -19.14 -7.20 -3.82
C LEU A 137 -19.68 -7.49 -2.41
N MET A 138 -19.24 -8.60 -1.81
CA MET A 138 -19.59 -8.95 -0.44
C MET A 138 -19.01 -7.93 0.57
N VAL A 139 -17.76 -7.49 0.40
CA VAL A 139 -17.14 -6.44 1.22
C VAL A 139 -17.94 -5.15 1.12
N ALA A 140 -18.25 -4.68 -0.09
CA ALA A 140 -19.04 -3.46 -0.30
C ALA A 140 -20.43 -3.56 0.35
N LEU A 141 -21.13 -4.67 0.16
CA LEU A 141 -22.45 -4.90 0.75
C LEU A 141 -22.41 -4.93 2.28
N ILE A 142 -21.48 -5.68 2.87
CA ILE A 142 -21.34 -5.80 4.32
C ILE A 142 -20.91 -4.48 4.95
N TRP A 143 -20.09 -3.69 4.25
CA TRP A 143 -19.77 -2.34 4.69
C TRP A 143 -20.99 -1.41 4.68
N VAL A 144 -21.87 -1.51 3.67
CA VAL A 144 -23.15 -0.77 3.66
C VAL A 144 -24.02 -1.17 4.84
N VAL A 145 -24.12 -2.46 5.18
CA VAL A 145 -24.84 -2.94 6.37
C VAL A 145 -24.29 -2.30 7.64
N PHE A 146 -22.96 -2.27 7.78
CA PHE A 146 -22.27 -1.60 8.88
C PHE A 146 -22.60 -0.10 8.94
N ALA A 147 -22.46 0.60 7.81
CA ALA A 147 -22.69 2.03 7.69
C ALA A 147 -24.14 2.41 8.04
N VAL A 148 -25.12 1.71 7.46
CA VAL A 148 -26.56 1.94 7.73
C VAL A 148 -26.84 1.77 9.21
N ASN A 149 -26.35 0.70 9.84
CA ASN A 149 -26.56 0.47 11.26
C ASN A 149 -25.89 1.55 12.14
N PHE A 150 -24.69 2.00 11.79
CA PHE A 150 -24.01 3.11 12.47
C PHE A 150 -24.82 4.42 12.36
N PHE A 151 -25.26 4.81 11.17
CA PHE A 151 -26.03 6.04 10.98
C PHE A 151 -27.43 5.97 11.58
N MET A 152 -28.08 4.80 11.60
CA MET A 152 -29.30 4.58 12.39
C MET A 152 -29.07 4.82 13.89
N THR A 153 -27.91 4.39 14.42
CA THR A 153 -27.51 4.64 15.81
C THR A 153 -27.33 6.14 16.07
N VAL A 154 -26.67 6.85 15.15
CA VAL A 154 -26.47 8.31 15.24
C VAL A 154 -27.79 9.08 15.15
N ALA A 155 -28.74 8.61 14.34
CA ALA A 155 -30.04 9.25 14.15
C ALA A 155 -30.91 9.22 15.41
N LYS A 156 -30.83 8.14 16.21
CA LYS A 156 -31.61 7.95 17.45
C LYS A 156 -30.83 8.26 18.74
N ARG A 157 -29.77 9.06 18.64
CA ARG A 157 -28.90 9.42 19.76
C ARG A 157 -29.64 10.24 20.82
N ASN A 158 -29.14 10.17 22.06
CA ASN A 158 -29.59 11.01 23.18
C ASN A 158 -28.55 12.08 23.57
N GLU A 159 -27.53 12.29 22.75
CA GLU A 159 -26.52 13.35 22.90
C GLU A 159 -26.64 14.36 21.75
N PRO A 160 -26.89 15.66 22.00
CA PRO A 160 -27.04 16.64 20.93
C PRO A 160 -25.82 16.73 20.01
N ASN A 161 -24.61 16.72 20.57
CA ASN A 161 -23.37 16.97 19.82
C ASN A 161 -22.60 15.68 19.55
N LEU A 162 -22.00 15.57 18.37
CA LEU A 162 -21.09 14.49 18.04
C LEU A 162 -19.74 14.68 18.74
N TYR A 163 -19.34 13.70 19.55
CA TYR A 163 -17.99 13.64 20.12
C TYR A 163 -16.92 13.37 19.04
N VAL A 164 -15.69 13.84 19.25
CA VAL A 164 -14.57 13.77 18.28
C VAL A 164 -14.33 12.37 17.72
N ALA A 165 -14.42 11.32 18.55
CA ALA A 165 -14.26 9.94 18.07
C ALA A 165 -15.26 9.57 16.94
N LEU A 166 -16.49 10.07 17.02
CA LEU A 166 -17.52 9.82 16.01
C LEU A 166 -17.19 10.51 14.68
N TRP A 167 -16.46 11.63 14.70
CA TRP A 167 -16.03 12.33 13.48
C TRP A 167 -15.10 11.42 12.66
N PHE A 168 -14.12 10.84 13.34
CA PHE A 168 -13.17 9.90 12.74
C PHE A 168 -13.85 8.61 12.25
N TYR A 169 -14.83 8.10 12.99
CA TYR A 169 -15.63 6.96 12.52
C TYR A 169 -16.47 7.31 11.29
N ILE A 170 -17.11 8.48 11.27
CA ILE A 170 -17.85 8.95 10.09
C ILE A 170 -16.92 9.04 8.88
N ALA A 171 -15.75 9.66 9.02
CA ALA A 171 -14.75 9.75 7.96
C ALA A 171 -14.35 8.36 7.44
N THR A 172 -14.08 7.41 8.34
CA THR A 172 -13.80 6.00 7.96
C THR A 172 -14.95 5.39 7.14
N ILE A 173 -16.17 5.51 7.65
CA ILE A 173 -17.36 4.83 7.11
C ILE A 173 -17.69 5.35 5.71
N VAL A 174 -17.50 6.64 5.43
CA VAL A 174 -17.80 7.22 4.12
C VAL A 174 -16.66 7.11 3.12
N THR A 175 -15.40 7.17 3.57
CA THR A 175 -14.26 7.13 2.66
C THR A 175 -13.99 5.73 2.13
N ILE A 176 -14.00 4.71 3.00
CA ILE A 176 -13.63 3.35 2.59
C ILE A 176 -14.47 2.83 1.40
N PRO A 177 -15.80 3.01 1.34
CA PRO A 177 -16.58 2.63 0.16
C PRO A 177 -16.14 3.34 -1.12
N VAL A 178 -15.83 4.64 -1.05
CA VAL A 178 -15.35 5.40 -2.21
C VAL A 178 -14.04 4.82 -2.71
N LEU A 179 -13.09 4.57 -1.80
CA LEU A 179 -11.79 3.99 -2.14
C LEU A 179 -11.95 2.58 -2.73
N TYR A 180 -12.67 1.71 -2.02
CA TYR A 180 -12.78 0.29 -2.32
C TYR A 180 -13.52 0.05 -3.64
N ILE A 181 -14.64 0.77 -3.86
CA ILE A 181 -15.42 0.62 -5.09
C ILE A 181 -14.61 1.08 -6.30
N VAL A 182 -13.95 2.24 -6.21
CA VAL A 182 -13.19 2.80 -7.34
C VAL A 182 -12.00 1.90 -7.70
N ASN A 183 -11.19 1.46 -6.72
CA ASN A 183 -10.01 0.64 -7.01
C ASN A 183 -10.34 -0.75 -7.54
N ASN A 184 -11.47 -1.32 -7.11
CA ASN A 184 -11.87 -2.69 -7.45
C ASN A 184 -12.87 -2.72 -8.63
N LEU A 185 -12.96 -1.63 -9.39
CA LEU A 185 -13.62 -1.64 -10.69
C LEU A 185 -12.87 -2.57 -11.65
N GLN A 186 -13.53 -3.65 -12.01
CA GLN A 186 -12.92 -4.74 -12.77
C GLN A 186 -13.92 -5.38 -13.73
N LEU A 187 -13.41 -5.99 -14.80
CA LEU A 187 -14.17 -6.71 -15.81
C LEU A 187 -14.04 -8.22 -15.56
N PRO A 188 -15.09 -8.90 -15.07
CA PRO A 188 -15.06 -10.34 -14.85
C PRO A 188 -14.91 -11.13 -16.15
N THR A 189 -14.03 -12.13 -16.12
CA THR A 189 -13.88 -13.14 -17.20
C THR A 189 -14.29 -14.53 -16.72
N GLY A 190 -14.52 -14.70 -15.42
CA GLY A 190 -15.11 -15.88 -14.79
C GLY A 190 -15.41 -15.62 -13.32
N ALA A 191 -15.93 -16.62 -12.61
CA ALA A 191 -16.26 -16.48 -11.18
C ALA A 191 -15.05 -16.20 -10.28
N LEU A 192 -13.86 -16.63 -10.70
CA LEU A 192 -12.61 -16.52 -9.93
C LEU A 192 -11.54 -15.67 -10.63
N HIS A 193 -11.91 -14.93 -11.70
CA HIS A 193 -10.96 -14.17 -12.50
C HIS A 193 -11.58 -12.91 -13.11
N SER A 194 -10.81 -11.82 -13.14
CA SER A 194 -11.19 -10.49 -13.60
C SER A 194 -9.94 -9.66 -13.94
N TYR A 195 -10.11 -8.65 -14.79
CA TYR A 195 -9.07 -7.66 -15.09
C TYR A 195 -9.46 -6.28 -14.55
N SER A 196 -8.49 -5.51 -14.04
CA SER A 196 -8.72 -4.12 -13.61
C SER A 196 -9.24 -3.27 -14.79
N ILE A 197 -10.18 -2.37 -14.52
CA ILE A 197 -10.63 -1.40 -15.53
C ILE A 197 -9.52 -0.42 -15.90
N PHE A 198 -8.63 -0.10 -14.96
CA PHE A 198 -7.48 0.77 -15.23
C PHE A 198 -6.29 -0.07 -15.68
N GLY A 199 -5.43 0.53 -16.52
CA GLY A 199 -4.18 -0.07 -16.99
C GLY A 199 -2.97 0.80 -16.66
N GLY A 200 -1.79 0.17 -16.54
CA GLY A 200 -0.50 0.84 -16.43
C GLY A 200 -0.43 1.94 -15.37
N VAL A 201 0.02 3.14 -15.77
CA VAL A 201 0.23 4.27 -14.86
C VAL A 201 -1.05 4.71 -14.16
N GLN A 202 -2.20 4.65 -14.84
CA GLN A 202 -3.49 4.98 -14.24
C GLN A 202 -3.84 4.00 -13.13
N ASP A 203 -3.64 2.72 -13.39
CA ASP A 203 -3.92 1.66 -12.41
C ASP A 203 -3.01 1.77 -11.20
N ALA A 204 -1.73 2.13 -11.40
CA ALA A 204 -0.79 2.39 -10.33
C ALA A 204 -1.20 3.58 -9.45
N LEU A 205 -1.62 4.68 -10.06
CA LEU A 205 -2.10 5.86 -9.34
C LEU A 205 -3.37 5.55 -8.54
N VAL A 206 -4.37 4.91 -9.15
CA VAL A 206 -5.61 4.50 -8.47
C VAL A 206 -5.30 3.53 -7.34
N GLN A 207 -4.40 2.57 -7.56
CA GLN A 207 -3.99 1.60 -6.56
C GLN A 207 -3.33 2.24 -5.35
N TRP A 208 -2.47 3.24 -5.52
CA TRP A 208 -1.80 3.87 -4.37
C TRP A 208 -2.59 5.02 -3.75
N TRP A 209 -3.47 5.67 -4.52
CA TRP A 209 -4.56 6.46 -3.95
C TRP A 209 -5.41 5.59 -3.02
N TYR A 210 -5.81 4.39 -3.44
CA TYR A 210 -6.49 3.43 -2.59
C TYR A 210 -5.62 2.95 -1.43
N GLY A 211 -4.43 2.41 -1.71
CA GLY A 211 -3.60 1.72 -0.72
C GLY A 211 -3.14 2.65 0.41
N HIS A 212 -2.71 3.87 0.08
CA HIS A 212 -2.35 4.85 1.09
C HIS A 212 -3.55 5.26 1.94
N ASN A 213 -4.69 5.52 1.30
CA ASN A 213 -5.90 5.93 2.00
C ASN A 213 -6.61 4.77 2.70
N ALA A 214 -6.35 3.52 2.35
CA ALA A 214 -6.76 2.36 3.13
C ALA A 214 -6.03 2.40 4.49
N VAL A 215 -4.71 2.63 4.52
CA VAL A 215 -3.99 2.86 5.77
C VAL A 215 -4.51 4.11 6.49
N GLY A 216 -4.75 5.21 5.78
CA GLY A 216 -5.28 6.44 6.35
C GLY A 216 -6.66 6.30 6.99
N PHE A 217 -7.61 5.68 6.29
CA PHE A 217 -9.01 5.64 6.70
C PHE A 217 -9.45 4.33 7.34
N PHE A 218 -8.62 3.28 7.33
CA PHE A 218 -8.88 2.02 8.03
C PHE A 218 -7.94 1.82 9.22
N LEU A 219 -6.68 2.26 9.12
CA LEU A 219 -5.64 2.04 10.15
C LEU A 219 -5.29 3.29 10.95
N THR A 220 -5.60 4.50 10.46
CA THR A 220 -5.33 5.75 11.19
C THR A 220 -6.61 6.37 11.76
N THR A 221 -7.56 6.80 10.93
CA THR A 221 -8.74 7.54 11.41
C THR A 221 -9.58 6.77 12.43
N PRO A 222 -10.02 5.52 12.22
CA PRO A 222 -10.87 4.87 13.21
C PRO A 222 -10.10 4.56 14.49
N ILE A 223 -8.80 4.29 14.39
CA ILE A 223 -7.93 4.02 15.55
C ILE A 223 -7.67 5.30 16.35
N LEU A 224 -7.57 6.47 15.69
CA LEU A 224 -7.65 7.77 16.37
C LEU A 224 -9.00 7.95 17.08
N GLY A 225 -10.09 7.52 16.48
CA GLY A 225 -11.40 7.49 17.14
C GLY A 225 -11.41 6.61 18.40
N LEU A 226 -10.80 5.42 18.33
CA LEU A 226 -10.59 4.56 19.50
C LEU A 226 -9.74 5.26 20.56
N MET A 227 -8.62 5.87 20.17
CA MET A 227 -7.76 6.66 21.07
C MET A 227 -8.58 7.74 21.78
N TYR A 228 -9.35 8.55 21.04
CA TYR A 228 -10.19 9.62 21.60
C TYR A 228 -11.23 9.12 22.60
N TYR A 229 -11.66 7.87 22.51
CA TYR A 229 -12.58 7.28 23.48
C TYR A 229 -11.85 6.61 24.66
N TYR A 230 -10.99 5.64 24.35
CA TYR A 230 -10.45 4.72 25.35
C TYR A 230 -9.30 5.31 26.16
N LEU A 231 -8.40 6.09 25.56
CA LEU A 231 -7.27 6.68 26.27
C LEU A 231 -7.74 7.65 27.38
N PRO A 232 -8.61 8.66 27.12
CA PRO A 232 -9.11 9.54 28.17
C PRO A 232 -9.90 8.78 29.25
N LYS A 233 -10.65 7.73 28.86
CA LYS A 233 -11.43 6.90 29.78
C LYS A 233 -10.56 6.05 30.70
N ALA A 234 -9.47 5.48 30.19
CA ALA A 234 -8.50 4.76 31.01
C ALA A 234 -7.70 5.73 31.90
N ALA A 235 -7.30 6.88 31.35
CA ALA A 235 -6.57 7.90 32.08
C ALA A 235 -7.41 8.58 33.17
N GLY A 236 -8.74 8.62 33.03
CA GLY A 236 -9.61 9.41 33.90
C GLY A 236 -9.36 10.91 33.75
N ARG A 237 -9.03 11.36 32.53
CA ARG A 237 -8.67 12.74 32.21
C ARG A 237 -9.53 13.27 31.06
N PRO A 238 -9.86 14.57 31.02
CA PRO A 238 -10.49 15.17 29.85
C PRO A 238 -9.50 15.24 28.69
N VAL A 239 -10.01 15.19 27.45
CA VAL A 239 -9.19 15.39 26.25
C VAL A 239 -8.52 16.76 26.30
N TYR A 240 -7.23 16.80 25.94
CA TYR A 240 -6.40 17.99 26.06
C TYR A 240 -6.95 19.22 25.32
N SER A 241 -7.09 19.16 23.98
CA SER A 241 -7.46 20.33 23.19
C SER A 241 -8.54 20.02 22.15
N TYR A 242 -9.75 20.53 22.42
CA TYR A 242 -10.86 20.49 21.46
C TYR A 242 -10.55 21.27 20.16
N ARG A 243 -9.84 22.41 20.24
CA ARG A 243 -9.47 23.15 19.01
C ARG A 243 -8.48 22.38 18.15
N LEU A 244 -7.49 21.76 18.78
CA LEU A 244 -6.56 20.89 18.07
C LEU A 244 -7.32 19.70 17.47
N SER A 245 -8.35 19.19 18.17
CA SER A 245 -9.26 18.14 17.67
C SER A 245 -10.00 18.55 16.38
N ILE A 246 -10.42 19.82 16.25
CA ILE A 246 -11.02 20.33 15.01
C ILE A 246 -9.97 20.42 13.89
N VAL A 247 -8.86 21.12 14.15
CA VAL A 247 -7.84 21.42 13.13
C VAL A 247 -7.25 20.15 12.58
N HIS A 248 -6.83 19.25 13.47
CA HIS A 248 -6.18 18.02 13.03
C HIS A 248 -7.18 17.08 12.33
N PHE A 249 -8.46 17.04 12.70
CA PHE A 249 -9.45 16.21 12.01
C PHE A 249 -9.63 16.66 10.55
N TRP A 250 -9.97 17.93 10.32
CA TRP A 250 -10.27 18.43 8.98
C TRP A 250 -9.03 18.46 8.08
N ALA A 251 -7.89 18.90 8.63
CA ALA A 251 -6.64 18.89 7.88
C ALA A 251 -6.19 17.47 7.56
N LEU A 252 -6.33 16.50 8.50
CA LEU A 252 -5.97 15.11 8.24
C LEU A 252 -6.81 14.54 7.11
N ILE A 253 -8.15 14.56 7.21
CA ILE A 253 -9.00 13.88 6.21
C ILE A 253 -8.90 14.51 4.82
N PHE A 254 -8.58 15.81 4.73
CA PHE A 254 -8.41 16.50 3.45
C PHE A 254 -7.03 16.19 2.85
N VAL A 255 -5.96 16.31 3.63
CA VAL A 255 -4.57 16.16 3.15
C VAL A 255 -4.22 14.70 2.85
N TYR A 256 -4.74 13.74 3.63
CA TYR A 256 -4.38 12.32 3.49
C TYR A 256 -4.67 11.79 2.07
N ILE A 257 -5.76 12.26 1.46
CA ILE A 257 -6.22 11.76 0.16
C ILE A 257 -5.13 11.91 -0.91
N TRP A 258 -4.40 13.02 -0.90
CA TRP A 258 -3.39 13.41 -1.88
C TRP A 258 -2.05 12.68 -1.79
N ALA A 259 -1.83 11.90 -0.73
CA ALA A 259 -0.51 11.32 -0.46
C ALA A 259 -0.25 10.03 -1.24
N GLY A 260 -1.21 9.52 -2.03
CA GLY A 260 -1.05 8.33 -2.88
C GLY A 260 0.26 8.28 -3.70
N PRO A 261 0.68 9.36 -4.41
CA PRO A 261 1.82 9.31 -5.32
C PRO A 261 3.18 9.17 -4.63
N HIS A 262 3.27 9.29 -3.30
CA HIS A 262 4.53 9.06 -2.58
C HIS A 262 5.01 7.59 -2.64
N HIS A 263 4.14 6.67 -3.05
CA HIS A 263 4.47 5.27 -3.34
C HIS A 263 5.07 5.10 -4.74
N LEU A 264 4.97 6.13 -5.58
CA LEU A 264 5.27 6.09 -7.01
C LEU A 264 6.43 7.04 -7.37
N LEU A 265 7.27 7.37 -6.39
CA LEU A 265 8.42 8.25 -6.60
C LEU A 265 9.49 7.55 -7.44
N TYR A 266 9.98 8.27 -8.45
CA TYR A 266 10.89 7.79 -9.49
C TYR A 266 10.35 6.58 -10.28
N THR A 267 9.03 6.49 -10.42
CA THR A 267 8.38 5.50 -11.31
C THR A 267 8.04 6.12 -12.66
N ALA A 268 7.31 5.37 -13.50
CA ALA A 268 6.75 5.88 -14.75
C ALA A 268 5.58 6.86 -14.56
N LEU A 269 5.16 7.12 -13.31
CA LEU A 269 4.18 8.16 -13.00
C LEU A 269 4.73 9.55 -13.38
N PRO A 270 3.92 10.46 -13.96
CA PRO A 270 4.35 11.82 -14.26
C PRO A 270 4.90 12.57 -13.04
N ASP A 271 5.94 13.38 -13.28
CA ASP A 271 6.70 14.04 -12.22
C ASP A 271 5.88 15.06 -11.41
N TRP A 272 4.89 15.71 -12.03
CA TRP A 272 3.98 16.63 -11.33
C TRP A 272 3.17 15.90 -10.26
N ALA A 273 2.68 14.69 -10.56
CA ALA A 273 1.88 13.90 -9.62
C ALA A 273 2.74 13.38 -8.47
N GLN A 274 3.95 12.91 -8.78
CA GLN A 274 4.93 12.52 -7.76
C GLN A 274 5.25 13.67 -6.80
N SER A 275 5.47 14.88 -7.35
CA SER A 275 5.82 16.07 -6.55
C SER A 275 4.66 16.54 -5.69
N LEU A 276 3.43 16.45 -6.21
CA LEU A 276 2.20 16.72 -5.46
C LEU A 276 2.07 15.77 -4.26
N GLY A 277 2.25 14.47 -4.48
CA GLY A 277 2.22 13.46 -3.41
C GLY A 277 3.27 13.71 -2.34
N MET A 278 4.50 14.09 -2.71
CA MET A 278 5.55 14.48 -1.76
C MET A 278 5.14 15.71 -0.92
N VAL A 279 4.67 16.79 -1.54
CA VAL A 279 4.32 18.03 -0.84
C VAL A 279 3.18 17.78 0.16
N PHE A 280 2.11 17.11 -0.26
CA PHE A 280 1.00 16.80 0.64
C PHE A 280 1.38 15.82 1.75
N SER A 281 2.28 14.86 1.48
CA SER A 281 2.80 13.97 2.52
C SER A 281 3.62 14.72 3.58
N LEU A 282 4.41 15.72 3.18
CA LEU A 282 5.09 16.61 4.13
C LEU A 282 4.10 17.44 4.95
N MET A 283 3.06 17.98 4.32
CA MET A 283 2.00 18.70 5.00
C MET A 283 1.22 17.81 5.98
N LEU A 284 1.05 16.52 5.66
CA LEU A 284 0.32 15.53 6.46
C LEU A 284 0.96 15.29 7.84
N TRP A 285 2.24 15.63 8.01
CA TRP A 285 2.94 15.51 9.28
C TRP A 285 2.24 16.28 10.41
N ALA A 286 1.92 17.56 10.18
CA ALA A 286 1.32 18.43 11.19
C ALA A 286 -0.05 17.94 11.72
N PRO A 287 -1.06 17.63 10.88
CA PRO A 287 -2.33 17.11 11.36
C PRO A 287 -2.21 15.70 11.96
N SER A 288 -1.26 14.88 11.49
CA SER A 288 -1.00 13.58 12.12
C SER A 288 -0.49 13.74 13.55
N TRP A 289 0.53 14.58 13.75
CA TRP A 289 1.02 14.89 15.10
C TRP A 289 0.01 15.62 15.97
N GLY A 290 -0.96 16.33 15.39
CA GLY A 290 -2.12 16.84 16.13
C GLY A 290 -2.89 15.73 16.87
N GLY A 291 -2.99 14.53 16.30
CA GLY A 291 -3.54 13.35 16.96
C GLY A 291 -2.65 12.84 18.10
N MET A 292 -1.35 12.70 17.84
CA MET A 292 -0.36 12.26 18.83
C MET A 292 -0.33 13.19 20.05
N LEU A 293 -0.24 14.50 19.82
CA LEU A 293 -0.19 15.52 20.86
C LEU A 293 -1.48 15.54 21.67
N ASN A 294 -2.66 15.43 21.04
CA ASN A 294 -3.91 15.31 21.78
C ASN A 294 -3.96 14.06 22.65
N GLY A 295 -3.47 12.92 22.14
CA GLY A 295 -3.34 11.70 22.93
C GLY A 295 -2.42 11.89 24.13
N LEU A 296 -1.14 12.17 23.91
CA LEU A 296 -0.14 12.24 24.98
C LEU A 296 -0.41 13.36 25.99
N LEU A 297 -0.85 14.53 25.56
CA LEU A 297 -1.12 15.65 26.48
C LEU A 297 -2.41 15.45 27.28
N THR A 298 -3.30 14.55 26.87
CA THR A 298 -4.46 14.13 27.70
C THR A 298 -3.99 13.44 29.00
N LEU A 299 -2.80 12.87 29.01
CA LEU A 299 -2.20 12.27 30.20
C LEU A 299 -1.50 13.28 31.11
N ARG A 300 -1.55 14.59 30.81
CA ARG A 300 -0.96 15.61 31.70
C ARG A 300 -1.53 15.48 33.11
N GLY A 301 -0.64 15.24 34.08
CA GLY A 301 -0.99 14.97 35.48
C GLY A 301 -1.41 13.53 35.79
N ALA A 302 -1.36 12.60 34.84
CA ALA A 302 -1.63 11.16 35.02
C ALA A 302 -0.46 10.27 34.54
N TRP A 303 0.74 10.85 34.33
CA TRP A 303 1.93 10.12 33.89
C TRP A 303 2.43 9.10 34.92
N ASP A 304 2.08 9.28 36.19
CA ASP A 304 2.32 8.30 37.25
C ASP A 304 1.67 6.94 36.95
N LYS A 305 0.50 6.93 36.30
CA LYS A 305 -0.20 5.71 35.88
C LYS A 305 0.59 4.88 34.88
N LEU A 306 1.52 5.49 34.13
CA LEU A 306 2.37 4.75 33.20
C LEU A 306 3.21 3.68 33.91
N ARG A 307 3.55 3.88 35.20
CA ARG A 307 4.35 2.92 35.96
C ARG A 307 3.51 1.74 36.44
N THR A 308 2.22 1.94 36.68
CA THR A 308 1.36 1.02 37.43
C THR A 308 0.28 0.35 36.59
N ASP A 309 -0.24 1.02 35.56
CA ASP A 309 -1.36 0.53 34.74
C ASP A 309 -0.88 0.04 33.36
N PRO A 310 -0.90 -1.28 33.09
CA PRO A 310 -0.49 -1.82 31.81
C PRO A 310 -1.37 -1.34 30.64
N VAL A 311 -2.65 -1.01 30.88
CA VAL A 311 -3.52 -0.46 29.83
C VAL A 311 -2.99 0.89 29.35
N ILE A 312 -2.54 1.74 30.29
CA ILE A 312 -1.95 3.03 29.97
C ILE A 312 -0.61 2.86 29.24
N LYS A 313 0.20 1.87 29.62
CA LYS A 313 1.44 1.52 28.89
C LYS A 313 1.16 1.24 27.41
N PHE A 314 0.18 0.39 27.11
CA PHE A 314 -0.20 0.07 25.74
C PHE A 314 -0.68 1.31 24.98
N PHE A 315 -1.57 2.12 25.56
CA PHE A 315 -2.05 3.31 24.86
C PHE A 315 -0.96 4.35 24.60
N ILE A 316 -0.04 4.57 25.54
CA ILE A 316 1.07 5.50 25.31
C ILE A 316 1.99 4.97 24.22
N ALA A 317 2.41 3.71 24.31
CA ALA A 317 3.27 3.12 23.29
C ALA A 317 2.60 3.19 21.91
N ALA A 318 1.30 2.89 21.84
CA ALA A 318 0.53 3.04 20.61
C ALA A 318 0.64 4.45 20.04
N VAL A 319 0.32 5.48 20.83
CA VAL A 319 0.35 6.87 20.38
C VAL A 319 1.78 7.34 20.03
N THR A 320 2.79 6.82 20.71
CA THR A 320 4.20 7.09 20.39
C THR A 320 4.60 6.48 19.04
N PHE A 321 4.27 5.21 18.78
CA PHE A 321 4.52 4.58 17.48
C PHE A 321 3.72 5.25 16.35
N TYR A 322 2.50 5.71 16.64
CA TYR A 322 1.74 6.53 15.71
C TYR A 322 2.49 7.82 15.35
N GLY A 323 2.98 8.56 16.35
CA GLY A 323 3.79 9.76 16.14
C GLY A 323 5.07 9.48 15.35
N MET A 324 5.73 8.36 15.65
CA MET A 324 6.95 7.93 14.96
C MET A 324 6.69 7.59 13.49
N SER A 325 5.72 6.71 13.21
CA SER A 325 5.41 6.31 11.84
C SER A 325 4.83 7.47 11.02
N THR A 326 4.07 8.38 11.63
CA THR A 326 3.57 9.59 10.95
C THR A 326 4.59 10.72 10.83
N PHE A 327 5.79 10.55 11.37
CA PHE A 327 6.98 11.34 11.03
C PHE A 327 7.81 10.65 9.95
N GLU A 328 8.02 9.34 10.09
CA GLU A 328 8.77 8.52 9.14
C GLU A 328 8.12 8.47 7.76
N GLY A 329 6.78 8.39 7.67
CA GLY A 329 6.06 8.41 6.40
C GLY A 329 6.37 9.67 5.56
N PRO A 330 6.16 10.89 6.10
CA PRO A 330 6.59 12.13 5.46
C PRO A 330 8.08 12.15 5.10
N LEU A 331 8.97 11.64 5.96
CA LEU A 331 10.40 11.53 5.65
C LEU A 331 10.66 10.64 4.42
N LEU A 332 10.02 9.47 4.35
CA LEU A 332 10.12 8.53 3.22
C LEU A 332 9.46 9.06 1.94
N SER A 333 8.53 10.01 2.05
CA SER A 333 7.89 10.68 0.92
C SER A 333 8.77 11.73 0.23
N ILE A 334 9.88 12.12 0.85
CA ILE A 334 10.87 13.01 0.23
C ILE A 334 11.57 12.22 -0.87
N LYS A 335 11.50 12.69 -2.13
CA LYS A 335 12.12 12.03 -3.29
C LYS A 335 13.55 11.53 -2.99
N THR A 336 14.44 12.38 -2.49
CA THR A 336 15.83 11.97 -2.18
C THR A 336 15.92 10.81 -1.17
N VAL A 337 15.08 10.80 -0.13
CA VAL A 337 15.03 9.71 0.84
C VAL A 337 14.43 8.45 0.21
N SER A 338 13.35 8.60 -0.54
CA SER A 338 12.69 7.53 -1.29
C SER A 338 13.64 6.87 -2.31
N SER A 339 14.58 7.63 -2.90
CA SER A 339 15.59 7.07 -3.81
C SER A 339 16.39 5.94 -3.16
N LEU A 340 16.59 6.01 -1.84
CA LEU A 340 17.25 5.00 -1.02
C LEU A 340 16.24 3.99 -0.42
N GLY A 341 15.15 4.47 0.18
CA GLY A 341 14.23 3.64 0.95
C GLY A 341 13.24 2.80 0.12
N HIS A 342 12.83 3.29 -1.05
CA HIS A 342 11.85 2.61 -1.91
C HIS A 342 12.40 1.26 -2.38
N TYR A 343 11.53 0.24 -2.39
CA TYR A 343 11.81 -1.17 -2.67
C TYR A 343 12.62 -1.92 -1.59
N THR A 344 13.05 -1.26 -0.51
CA THR A 344 13.87 -1.89 0.53
C THR A 344 13.05 -2.34 1.75
N ASP A 345 13.69 -3.02 2.69
CA ASP A 345 13.09 -3.37 3.99
C ASP A 345 12.69 -2.15 4.85
N TRP A 346 13.15 -0.93 4.54
CA TRP A 346 12.74 0.26 5.31
C TRP A 346 11.21 0.44 5.23
N ILE A 347 10.61 0.24 4.05
CA ILE A 347 9.16 0.29 3.88
C ILE A 347 8.46 -0.73 4.79
N ILE A 348 9.05 -1.93 4.96
CA ILE A 348 8.49 -2.96 5.84
C ILE A 348 8.62 -2.58 7.32
N GLY A 349 9.74 -1.95 7.71
CA GLY A 349 9.91 -1.38 9.05
C GLY A 349 8.86 -0.32 9.37
N HIS A 350 8.64 0.61 8.45
CA HIS A 350 7.61 1.64 8.55
C HIS A 350 6.20 1.05 8.73
N VAL A 351 5.83 0.10 7.87
CA VAL A 351 4.52 -0.56 7.92
C VAL A 351 4.30 -1.28 9.24
N HIS A 352 5.30 -1.98 9.79
CA HIS A 352 5.16 -2.71 11.05
C HIS A 352 5.20 -1.79 12.27
N GLY A 353 5.95 -0.69 12.23
CA GLY A 353 5.89 0.37 13.24
C GLY A 353 4.47 0.91 13.42
N GLY A 354 3.77 1.16 12.30
CA GLY A 354 2.35 1.52 12.31
C GLY A 354 1.46 0.35 12.75
N THR A 355 1.52 -0.77 12.05
CA THR A 355 0.55 -1.87 12.23
C THR A 355 0.67 -2.56 13.59
N LEU A 356 1.87 -2.84 14.07
CA LEU A 356 2.08 -3.52 15.37
C LEU A 356 2.24 -2.51 16.50
N GLY A 357 3.04 -1.46 16.26
CA GLY A 357 3.34 -0.45 17.27
C GLY A 357 2.15 0.45 17.56
N TRP A 358 1.42 0.95 16.54
CA TRP A 358 0.21 1.76 16.72
C TRP A 358 -1.05 0.89 16.83
N ASN A 359 -1.44 0.18 15.77
CA ASN A 359 -2.73 -0.52 15.73
C ASN A 359 -2.77 -1.71 16.71
N GLY A 360 -1.72 -2.53 16.73
CA GLY A 360 -1.63 -3.70 17.60
C GLY A 360 -1.63 -3.35 19.08
N PHE A 361 -0.83 -2.36 19.51
CA PHE A 361 -0.88 -1.89 20.91
C PHE A 361 -2.16 -1.15 21.26
N MET A 362 -2.77 -0.41 20.33
CA MET A 362 -4.11 0.16 20.57
C MET A 362 -5.14 -0.95 20.78
N ALA A 363 -5.15 -1.99 19.93
CA ALA A 363 -6.03 -3.14 20.06
C ALA A 363 -5.83 -3.88 21.40
N ALA A 364 -4.57 -4.04 21.83
CA ALA A 364 -4.23 -4.62 23.13
C ALA A 364 -4.77 -3.77 24.29
N GLY A 365 -4.52 -2.45 24.26
CA GLY A 365 -5.02 -1.51 25.28
C GLY A 365 -6.53 -1.50 25.37
N VAL A 366 -7.23 -1.43 24.22
CA VAL A 366 -8.70 -1.51 24.15
C VAL A 366 -9.19 -2.83 24.74
N SER A 367 -8.59 -3.96 24.37
CA SER A 367 -9.01 -5.29 24.83
C SER A 367 -8.81 -5.47 26.34
N TYR A 368 -7.64 -5.10 26.87
CA TYR A 368 -7.37 -5.15 28.31
C TYR A 368 -8.26 -4.22 29.13
N TRP A 369 -8.63 -3.07 28.56
CA TRP A 369 -9.58 -2.17 29.22
C TRP A 369 -11.00 -2.70 29.17
N LEU A 370 -11.43 -3.23 28.02
CA LEU A 370 -12.83 -3.51 27.73
C LEU A 370 -13.30 -4.87 28.25
N ILE A 371 -12.51 -5.94 28.09
CA ILE A 371 -12.95 -7.30 28.45
C ILE A 371 -13.30 -7.44 29.94
N PRO A 372 -12.48 -6.98 30.91
CA PRO A 372 -12.87 -7.06 32.33
C PRO A 372 -14.20 -6.35 32.62
N ARG A 373 -14.48 -5.24 31.92
CA ARG A 373 -15.72 -4.46 32.08
C ARG A 373 -16.94 -5.18 31.51
N LEU A 374 -16.81 -5.80 30.33
CA LEU A 374 -17.90 -6.57 29.72
C LEU A 374 -18.23 -7.86 30.47
N TRP A 375 -17.25 -8.45 31.16
CA TRP A 375 -17.42 -9.65 31.99
C TRP A 375 -17.60 -9.36 33.48
N ASN A 376 -17.80 -8.09 33.85
CA ASN A 376 -18.01 -7.65 35.23
C ASN A 376 -17.03 -8.31 36.23
N THR A 377 -15.74 -8.26 35.90
CA THR A 377 -14.67 -8.88 36.68
C THR A 377 -13.42 -8.00 36.66
N LYS A 378 -12.43 -8.35 37.48
CA LYS A 378 -11.07 -7.83 37.36
C LYS A 378 -10.28 -8.65 36.34
N LEU A 379 -9.28 -8.02 35.74
CA LEU A 379 -8.32 -8.72 34.89
C LEU A 379 -7.69 -9.88 35.68
N TYR A 380 -7.52 -11.03 35.03
CA TYR A 380 -7.03 -12.24 35.69
C TYR A 380 -5.62 -12.03 36.29
N ASN A 381 -4.69 -11.47 35.52
CA ASN A 381 -3.35 -11.16 36.00
C ASN A 381 -2.78 -9.89 35.36
N GLU A 382 -2.59 -8.84 36.15
CA GLU A 382 -2.01 -7.56 35.69
C GLU A 382 -0.51 -7.69 35.35
N LYS A 383 0.24 -8.56 36.03
CA LYS A 383 1.65 -8.82 35.72
C LYS A 383 1.82 -9.50 34.37
N TRP A 384 0.85 -10.31 33.93
CA TRP A 384 0.88 -10.90 32.59
C TRP A 384 0.59 -9.86 31.51
N ALA A 385 -0.28 -8.88 31.79
CA ALA A 385 -0.47 -7.75 30.89
C ALA A 385 0.79 -6.87 30.81
N ASP A 386 1.48 -6.67 31.93
CA ASP A 386 2.78 -5.98 31.95
C ASP A 386 3.87 -6.74 31.19
N ALA A 387 3.94 -8.06 31.37
CA ALA A 387 4.86 -8.92 30.63
C ALA A 387 4.56 -8.91 29.12
N HIS A 388 3.28 -8.97 28.72
CA HIS A 388 2.89 -8.79 27.31
C HIS A 388 3.42 -7.46 26.78
N PHE A 389 3.25 -6.35 27.52
CA PHE A 389 3.72 -5.05 27.08
C PHE A 389 5.23 -5.05 26.81
N TRP A 390 6.04 -5.54 27.74
CA TRP A 390 7.51 -5.53 27.57
C TRP A 390 8.00 -6.49 26.49
N ILE A 391 7.43 -7.69 26.42
CA ILE A 391 7.75 -8.67 25.38
C ILE A 391 7.39 -8.11 24.00
N GLY A 392 6.19 -7.53 23.87
CA GLY A 392 5.73 -6.90 22.65
C GLY A 392 6.57 -5.69 22.26
N LEU A 393 6.90 -4.81 23.21
CA LEU A 393 7.72 -3.63 22.98
C LEU A 393 9.14 -3.99 22.54
N PHE A 394 9.77 -4.95 23.21
CA PHE A 394 11.08 -5.47 22.80
C PHE A 394 11.01 -6.09 21.41
N GLY A 395 9.99 -6.92 21.14
CA GLY A 395 9.77 -7.55 19.85
C GLY A 395 9.64 -6.56 18.71
N ILE A 396 8.81 -5.51 18.86
CA ILE A 396 8.62 -4.51 17.81
C ILE A 396 9.84 -3.60 17.61
N LEU A 397 10.55 -3.24 18.68
CA LEU A 397 11.79 -2.45 18.56
C LEU A 397 12.88 -3.24 17.83
N LEU A 398 13.04 -4.53 18.15
CA LEU A 398 13.95 -5.42 17.44
C LEU A 398 13.56 -5.56 15.96
N TYR A 399 12.26 -5.72 15.68
CA TYR A 399 11.73 -5.79 14.32
C TYR A 399 12.07 -4.53 13.53
N VAL A 400 11.63 -3.37 14.00
CA VAL A 400 11.77 -2.10 13.27
C VAL A 400 13.25 -1.72 13.14
N GLY A 401 14.04 -1.88 14.21
CA GLY A 401 15.49 -1.64 14.16
C GLY A 401 16.19 -2.50 13.12
N SER A 402 15.86 -3.80 13.04
CA SER A 402 16.42 -4.69 12.02
C SER A 402 16.04 -4.28 10.59
N MET A 403 14.82 -3.79 10.38
CA MET A 403 14.32 -3.39 9.06
C MET A 403 14.87 -2.04 8.60
N TRP A 404 15.12 -1.09 9.50
CA TRP A 404 15.84 0.15 9.15
C TRP A 404 17.26 -0.14 8.70
N ILE A 405 18.01 -0.93 9.48
CA ILE A 405 19.38 -1.30 9.14
C ILE A 405 19.38 -2.05 7.80
N SER A 406 18.46 -3.00 7.62
CA SER A 406 18.36 -3.79 6.39
C SER A 406 18.01 -2.92 5.19
N GLY A 407 17.05 -2.02 5.34
CA GLY A 407 16.59 -1.15 4.27
C GLY A 407 17.67 -0.19 3.79
N VAL A 408 18.35 0.48 4.72
CA VAL A 408 19.48 1.37 4.40
C VAL A 408 20.61 0.56 3.75
N ASN A 409 20.97 -0.60 4.30
CA ASN A 409 22.02 -1.46 3.72
C ASN A 409 21.67 -1.89 2.29
N MET A 410 20.48 -2.41 2.04
CA MET A 410 20.04 -2.78 0.69
C MET A 410 20.12 -1.60 -0.28
N GLY A 411 19.60 -0.44 0.12
CA GLY A 411 19.64 0.76 -0.70
C GLY A 411 21.07 1.22 -1.02
N LEU A 412 22.00 1.10 -0.07
CA LEU A 412 23.42 1.42 -0.26
C LEU A 412 24.12 0.40 -1.17
N TYR A 413 23.91 -0.90 -0.97
CA TYR A 413 24.46 -1.97 -1.81
C TYR A 413 24.01 -1.82 -3.27
N TRP A 414 22.71 -1.64 -3.50
CA TRP A 414 22.18 -1.58 -4.86
C TRP A 414 22.59 -0.33 -5.63
N ARG A 415 22.93 0.77 -4.92
CA ARG A 415 23.36 2.04 -5.53
C ARG A 415 24.87 2.25 -5.58
N ALA A 416 25.66 1.38 -4.96
CA ALA A 416 27.10 1.53 -4.86
C ALA A 416 27.75 1.46 -6.25
N LEU A 417 28.52 2.50 -6.57
CA LEU A 417 29.36 2.57 -7.76
C LEU A 417 30.83 2.63 -7.34
N ASP A 418 31.70 2.01 -8.11
CA ASP A 418 33.16 2.14 -7.94
C ASP A 418 33.68 3.49 -8.50
N ALA A 419 35.00 3.70 -8.44
CA ALA A 419 35.64 4.93 -8.91
C ALA A 419 35.45 5.17 -10.42
N ASP A 420 35.32 4.11 -11.21
CA ASP A 420 35.10 4.15 -12.66
C ASP A 420 33.60 4.29 -13.01
N GLY A 421 32.73 4.15 -12.01
CA GLY A 421 31.28 4.30 -12.11
C GLY A 421 30.56 3.04 -12.57
N PHE A 422 31.17 1.86 -12.43
CA PHE A 422 30.49 0.57 -12.55
C PHE A 422 29.84 0.17 -11.22
N LEU A 423 28.95 -0.83 -11.25
CA LEU A 423 28.32 -1.35 -10.05
C LEU A 423 29.36 -2.06 -9.18
N GLN A 424 29.52 -1.62 -7.93
CA GLN A 424 30.39 -2.29 -6.96
C GLN A 424 29.87 -3.70 -6.62
N TYR A 425 28.55 -3.89 -6.61
CA TYR A 425 27.87 -5.16 -6.38
C TYR A 425 26.94 -5.45 -7.57
N PRO A 426 27.42 -6.06 -8.66
CA PRO A 426 26.64 -6.26 -9.89
C PRO A 426 25.44 -7.18 -9.71
N ASP A 427 25.52 -8.15 -8.79
CA ASP A 427 24.46 -9.12 -8.58
C ASP A 427 23.47 -8.64 -7.50
N PHE A 428 22.18 -8.71 -7.82
CA PHE A 428 21.13 -8.32 -6.87
C PHE A 428 21.20 -9.15 -5.57
N VAL A 429 21.60 -10.41 -5.69
CA VAL A 429 21.67 -11.38 -4.59
C VAL A 429 22.68 -10.97 -3.52
N GLU A 430 23.72 -10.19 -3.85
CA GLU A 430 24.69 -9.71 -2.85
C GLU A 430 24.02 -8.81 -1.80
N GLY A 431 23.16 -7.89 -2.26
CA GLY A 431 22.34 -7.05 -1.36
C GLY A 431 21.28 -7.85 -0.58
N LEU A 432 20.87 -9.00 -1.11
CA LEU A 432 19.95 -9.91 -0.42
C LEU A 432 20.65 -10.69 0.70
N ILE A 433 21.85 -11.20 0.42
CA ILE A 433 22.67 -11.95 1.39
C ILE A 433 23.05 -11.04 2.57
N SER A 434 23.38 -9.77 2.31
CA SER A 434 23.73 -8.81 3.37
C SER A 434 22.58 -8.58 4.37
N ALA A 435 21.33 -8.80 3.97
CA ALA A 435 20.15 -8.68 4.82
C ALA A 435 19.81 -9.95 5.63
N GLY A 436 20.46 -11.09 5.35
CA GLY A 436 20.06 -12.39 5.89
C GLY A 436 20.01 -12.46 7.42
N VAL A 437 20.99 -11.85 8.11
CA VAL A 437 21.00 -11.77 9.59
C VAL A 437 19.86 -10.89 10.12
N LEU A 438 19.60 -9.77 9.44
CA LEU A 438 18.57 -8.81 9.84
C LEU A 438 17.16 -9.38 9.64
N TRP A 439 16.95 -10.22 8.62
CA TRP A 439 15.71 -10.98 8.48
C TRP A 439 15.47 -11.99 9.60
N LYS A 440 16.53 -12.63 10.10
CA LYS A 440 16.44 -13.51 11.28
C LYS A 440 16.09 -12.70 12.53
N MET A 441 16.67 -11.50 12.69
CA MET A 441 16.32 -10.59 13.79
C MET A 441 14.86 -10.13 13.73
N ARG A 442 14.36 -9.82 12.52
CA ARG A 442 12.93 -9.56 12.27
C ARG A 442 12.06 -10.74 12.68
N LEU A 443 12.44 -11.96 12.29
CA LEU A 443 11.72 -13.19 12.68
C LEU A 443 11.67 -13.34 14.21
N VAL A 444 12.80 -13.14 14.89
CA VAL A 444 12.88 -13.19 16.36
C VAL A 444 11.99 -12.11 16.99
N GLY A 445 12.08 -10.86 16.52
CA GLY A 445 11.25 -9.75 17.01
C GLY A 445 9.75 -9.99 16.82
N GLY A 446 9.35 -10.46 15.63
CA GLY A 446 7.96 -10.85 15.34
C GLY A 446 7.49 -12.02 16.20
N SER A 447 8.36 -12.99 16.49
CA SER A 447 8.07 -14.12 17.38
C SER A 447 7.85 -13.68 18.83
N PHE A 448 8.67 -12.75 19.35
CA PHE A 448 8.43 -12.14 20.66
C PHE A 448 7.08 -11.44 20.70
N TYR A 449 6.75 -10.64 19.67
CA TYR A 449 5.44 -9.99 19.60
C TYR A 449 4.28 -11.00 19.63
N LEU A 450 4.38 -12.09 18.86
CA LEU A 450 3.40 -13.18 18.86
C LEU A 450 3.29 -13.86 20.25
N VAL A 451 4.41 -14.17 20.91
CA VAL A 451 4.42 -14.74 22.26
C VAL A 451 3.72 -13.81 23.26
N GLY A 452 4.00 -12.51 23.19
CA GLY A 452 3.31 -11.51 23.99
C GLY A 452 1.80 -11.51 23.72
N PHE A 453 1.40 -11.58 22.45
CA PHE A 453 -0.01 -11.63 22.07
C PHE A 453 -0.70 -12.92 22.55
N LEU A 454 -0.04 -14.08 22.47
CA LEU A 454 -0.56 -15.33 23.02
C LEU A 454 -0.73 -15.26 24.54
N LEU A 455 0.19 -14.61 25.25
CA LEU A 455 0.06 -14.36 26.69
C LEU A 455 -1.17 -13.48 26.99
N MET A 456 -1.43 -12.46 26.16
CA MET A 456 -2.65 -11.66 26.25
C MET A 456 -3.91 -12.48 26.03
N VAL A 457 -3.95 -13.31 24.98
CA VAL A 457 -5.09 -14.18 24.70
C VAL A 457 -5.37 -15.11 25.89
N ALA A 458 -4.33 -15.72 26.47
CA ALA A 458 -4.48 -16.55 27.66
C ALA A 458 -5.03 -15.76 28.86
N ASN A 459 -4.44 -14.59 29.17
CA ASN A 459 -4.87 -13.74 30.28
C ASN A 459 -6.34 -13.29 30.14
N LEU A 460 -6.72 -12.85 28.95
CA LEU A 460 -8.08 -12.41 28.65
C LEU A 460 -9.08 -13.58 28.65
N THR A 461 -8.69 -14.75 28.16
CA THR A 461 -9.54 -15.96 28.22
C THR A 461 -9.84 -16.35 29.66
N LEU A 462 -8.82 -16.39 30.53
CA LEU A 462 -9.00 -16.67 31.96
C LEU A 462 -9.84 -15.58 32.65
N THR A 463 -9.70 -14.33 32.22
CA THR A 463 -10.56 -13.22 32.69
C THR A 463 -12.02 -13.48 32.33
N MET A 464 -12.30 -13.84 31.07
CA MET A 464 -13.65 -14.14 30.59
C MET A 464 -14.26 -15.37 31.28
N GLN A 465 -13.46 -16.39 31.61
CA GLN A 465 -13.91 -17.59 32.32
C GLN A 465 -14.28 -17.30 33.78
N LYS A 466 -13.57 -16.38 34.44
CA LYS A 466 -13.84 -16.00 35.83
C LYS A 466 -15.04 -15.06 35.96
N GLY A 467 -15.24 -14.19 34.97
CA GLY A 467 -16.32 -13.20 34.97
C GLY A 467 -17.64 -13.72 34.42
N LYS A 468 -18.68 -12.90 34.52
CA LYS A 468 -19.98 -13.14 33.91
C LYS A 468 -20.27 -12.03 32.92
N PHE A 469 -20.45 -12.40 31.66
CA PHE A 469 -20.81 -11.43 30.63
C PHE A 469 -22.14 -10.77 30.95
N GLN A 470 -22.18 -9.44 30.96
CA GLN A 470 -23.38 -8.67 31.24
C GLN A 470 -23.44 -7.44 30.33
N SER A 471 -24.56 -7.29 29.62
CA SER A 471 -24.84 -6.06 28.88
C SER A 471 -24.99 -4.88 29.83
N THR A 472 -24.41 -3.75 29.45
CA THR A 472 -24.49 -2.53 30.27
C THR A 472 -25.87 -1.89 30.13
N VAL A 473 -26.52 -1.60 31.26
CA VAL A 473 -27.79 -0.84 31.32
C VAL A 473 -27.51 0.49 32.01
N VAL A 474 -27.90 1.59 31.39
CA VAL A 474 -27.70 2.94 31.92
C VAL A 474 -28.97 3.78 31.79
N GLU A 475 -29.17 4.71 32.71
CA GLU A 475 -30.15 5.79 32.56
C GLU A 475 -29.45 7.01 31.96
N VAL A 476 -30.02 7.55 30.88
CA VAL A 476 -29.46 8.70 30.16
C VAL A 476 -30.51 9.79 30.02
N PRO A 477 -30.12 11.07 29.97
CA PRO A 477 -31.06 12.14 29.63
C PRO A 477 -31.69 11.88 28.26
N ALA A 478 -32.99 12.09 28.11
CA ALA A 478 -33.65 12.08 26.81
C ALA A 478 -33.08 13.21 25.94
N MET A 479 -33.06 13.01 24.61
CA MET A 479 -32.63 14.04 23.68
C MET A 479 -33.46 15.32 23.87
N PRO A 480 -32.85 16.49 24.17
CA PRO A 480 -33.57 17.76 24.20
C PRO A 480 -34.07 18.10 22.79
N LYS A 481 -35.24 18.76 22.67
CA LYS A 481 -35.69 19.32 21.38
C LYS A 481 -34.62 20.28 20.84
N LEU A 482 -33.89 19.86 19.82
CA LEU A 482 -32.88 20.69 19.17
C LEU A 482 -33.57 21.87 18.47
N GLN A 483 -33.13 23.10 18.73
CA GLN A 483 -33.53 24.23 17.92
C GLN A 483 -33.05 24.00 16.48
N THR A 484 -33.97 24.10 15.52
CA THR A 484 -33.65 23.96 14.09
C THR A 484 -32.88 25.19 13.62
N VAL A 485 -31.55 25.14 13.72
CA VAL A 485 -30.69 26.15 13.08
C VAL A 485 -30.80 25.96 11.57
N SER A 486 -30.95 27.03 10.80
CA SER A 486 -31.06 26.94 9.33
C SER A 486 -29.80 26.29 8.72
N SER A 487 -29.97 25.34 7.81
CA SER A 487 -28.83 24.74 7.07
C SER A 487 -28.08 25.77 6.21
N TRP A 488 -28.75 26.86 5.83
CA TRP A 488 -28.11 28.00 5.16
C TRP A 488 -27.07 28.72 6.02
N ALA A 489 -27.22 28.71 7.35
CA ALA A 489 -26.23 29.28 8.26
C ALA A 489 -24.92 28.48 8.28
N LEU A 490 -24.96 27.18 7.97
CA LEU A 490 -23.77 26.35 7.85
C LEU A 490 -23.07 26.59 6.50
N ILE A 491 -23.82 26.65 5.40
CA ILE A 491 -23.30 26.85 4.04
C ILE A 491 -22.69 28.25 3.88
N LYS A 492 -23.36 29.29 4.41
CA LYS A 492 -22.83 30.67 4.44
C LYS A 492 -21.81 30.88 5.57
N GLY A 493 -21.47 29.83 6.30
CA GLY A 493 -20.49 29.90 7.38
C GLY A 493 -19.14 30.33 6.85
N LYS A 494 -18.48 31.23 7.56
CA LYS A 494 -17.19 31.81 7.17
C LYS A 494 -16.15 30.73 6.79
N PRO A 495 -15.99 29.60 7.51
CA PRO A 495 -15.06 28.55 7.12
C PRO A 495 -15.34 27.94 5.73
N VAL A 496 -16.61 27.76 5.37
CA VAL A 496 -17.02 27.23 4.07
C VAL A 496 -16.72 28.23 2.96
N VAL A 497 -17.03 29.52 3.19
CA VAL A 497 -16.75 30.59 2.22
C VAL A 497 -15.25 30.74 1.95
N PHE A 498 -14.42 30.76 2.99
CA PHE A 498 -12.97 30.80 2.82
C PHE A 498 -12.44 29.56 2.11
N SER A 499 -12.94 28.37 2.45
CA SER A 499 -12.55 27.12 1.78
C SER A 499 -12.92 27.13 0.29
N LEU A 500 -14.12 27.59 -0.06
CA LEU A 500 -14.54 27.77 -1.45
C LEU A 500 -13.66 28.80 -2.18
N GLY A 501 -13.32 29.91 -1.53
CA GLY A 501 -12.40 30.91 -2.08
C GLY A 501 -11.02 30.32 -2.39
N VAL A 502 -10.47 29.51 -1.49
CA VAL A 502 -9.18 28.80 -1.70
C VAL A 502 -9.31 27.76 -2.82
N ILE A 503 -10.40 27.01 -2.88
CA ILE A 503 -10.65 26.05 -3.97
C ILE A 503 -10.73 26.76 -5.32
N VAL A 504 -11.43 27.90 -5.39
CA VAL A 504 -11.50 28.72 -6.61
C VAL A 504 -10.12 29.26 -6.97
N ALA A 505 -9.35 29.74 -5.98
CA ALA A 505 -7.96 30.18 -6.21
C ALA A 505 -7.08 29.04 -6.77
N ALA A 506 -7.20 27.83 -6.22
CA ALA A 506 -6.49 26.65 -6.66
C ALA A 506 -6.93 26.18 -8.06
N ALA A 507 -8.23 26.23 -8.35
CA ALA A 507 -8.76 25.90 -9.68
C ALA A 507 -8.29 26.91 -10.73
N LEU A 508 -8.31 28.21 -10.40
CA LEU A 508 -7.77 29.28 -11.24
C LEU A 508 -6.26 29.10 -11.44
N PHE A 509 -5.52 28.69 -10.40
CA PHE A 509 -4.11 28.35 -10.50
C PHE A 509 -3.90 27.19 -11.49
N ALA A 510 -4.67 26.11 -11.37
CA ALA A 510 -4.55 24.94 -12.23
C ALA A 510 -4.77 25.22 -13.74
N VAL A 511 -5.56 26.25 -14.08
CA VAL A 511 -5.84 26.64 -15.48
C VAL A 511 -5.07 27.88 -15.94
N SER A 512 -4.21 28.45 -15.10
CA SER A 512 -3.44 29.64 -15.45
C SER A 512 -2.16 29.29 -16.21
N SER A 513 -1.67 30.23 -16.99
CA SER A 513 -0.39 30.12 -17.68
C SER A 513 0.75 30.59 -16.77
N PRO A 514 2.01 30.26 -17.06
CA PRO A 514 3.16 30.72 -16.28
C PRO A 514 3.22 32.23 -16.06
N VAL A 515 2.67 33.02 -17.00
CA VAL A 515 2.60 34.49 -16.94
C VAL A 515 1.51 34.97 -15.98
N THR A 516 0.46 34.18 -15.74
CA THR A 516 -0.70 34.57 -14.91
C THR A 516 -0.72 33.95 -13.52
N PHE A 517 0.24 33.10 -13.16
CA PHE A 517 0.34 32.44 -11.85
C PHE A 517 0.35 33.38 -10.64
N ALA A 518 0.91 34.59 -10.78
CA ALA A 518 0.98 35.55 -9.68
C ALA A 518 -0.41 35.95 -9.16
N LEU A 519 -1.44 36.01 -10.02
CA LEU A 519 -2.79 36.43 -9.67
C LEU A 519 -3.51 35.45 -8.71
N PRO A 520 -3.68 34.15 -9.04
CA PRO A 520 -4.32 33.20 -8.14
C PRO A 520 -3.49 32.93 -6.87
N ILE A 521 -2.16 32.96 -6.94
CA ILE A 521 -1.30 32.85 -5.75
C ILE A 521 -1.55 34.04 -4.80
N THR A 522 -1.53 35.27 -5.33
CA THR A 522 -1.76 36.47 -4.51
C THR A 522 -3.19 36.48 -3.96
N PHE A 523 -4.18 36.10 -4.76
CA PHE A 523 -5.57 35.97 -4.31
C PHE A 523 -5.72 34.94 -3.19
N GLY A 524 -5.11 33.75 -3.33
CA GLY A 524 -5.09 32.71 -2.30
C GLY A 524 -4.37 33.16 -1.03
N ALA A 525 -3.24 33.86 -1.15
CA ALA A 525 -2.50 34.42 -0.02
C ALA A 525 -3.32 35.49 0.72
N VAL A 526 -3.95 36.42 -0.02
CA VAL A 526 -4.83 37.46 0.55
C VAL A 526 -6.02 36.82 1.26
N LEU A 527 -6.67 35.82 0.66
CA LEU A 527 -7.77 35.09 1.31
C LEU A 527 -7.32 34.39 2.58
N THR A 528 -6.12 33.80 2.58
CA THR A 528 -5.55 33.12 3.75
C THR A 528 -5.24 34.12 4.87
N VAL A 529 -4.59 35.24 4.55
CA VAL A 529 -4.31 36.32 5.51
C VAL A 529 -5.62 36.90 6.04
N ALA A 530 -6.60 37.16 5.17
CA ALA A 530 -7.92 37.63 5.57
C ALA A 530 -8.60 36.63 6.51
N ALA A 531 -8.54 35.32 6.22
CA ALA A 531 -9.07 34.28 7.09
C ALA A 531 -8.37 34.24 8.46
N ILE A 532 -7.04 34.39 8.51
CA ILE A 532 -6.24 34.43 9.75
C ILE A 532 -6.58 35.67 10.58
N LEU A 533 -6.52 36.86 9.98
CA LEU A 533 -6.82 38.13 10.66
C LEU A 533 -8.23 38.12 11.22
N TYR A 534 -9.16 37.60 10.43
CA TYR A 534 -10.54 37.49 10.82
C TYR A 534 -10.77 36.49 11.96
N ALA A 535 -10.16 35.30 11.88
CA ALA A 535 -10.19 34.32 12.96
C ALA A 535 -9.55 34.85 14.26
N GLY A 536 -8.59 35.77 14.15
CA GLY A 536 -8.00 36.49 15.28
C GLY A 536 -8.89 37.59 15.86
N ALA A 537 -9.73 38.22 15.03
CA ALA A 537 -10.56 39.37 15.41
C ALA A 537 -11.97 39.02 15.93
N GLU A 538 -12.46 37.79 15.69
CA GLU A 538 -13.82 37.40 16.05
C GLU A 538 -14.00 37.29 17.58
N LYS A 539 -14.73 38.26 18.18
CA LYS A 539 -15.12 38.22 19.60
C LYS A 539 -16.07 37.05 19.86
N ARG A 540 -15.73 36.27 20.89
CA ARG A 540 -16.27 34.95 21.25
C ARG A 540 -17.62 35.01 21.99
N GLU A 541 -18.60 35.71 21.45
CA GLU A 541 -19.95 35.77 22.03
C GLU A 541 -20.95 35.17 21.04
N GLY A 542 -21.13 33.84 21.15
CA GLY A 542 -21.92 33.01 20.24
C GLY A 542 -21.16 31.73 19.92
N GLY A 543 -21.78 30.56 20.06
CA GLY A 543 -21.13 29.26 19.81
C GLY A 543 -20.47 29.17 18.43
N SER A 544 -19.40 28.39 18.31
CA SER A 544 -18.62 28.31 17.08
C SER A 544 -19.40 27.64 15.93
N TRP A 545 -19.09 27.99 14.68
CA TRP A 545 -19.67 27.30 13.49
C TRP A 545 -19.53 25.77 13.59
N HIS A 546 -18.42 25.29 14.15
CA HIS A 546 -18.18 23.86 14.34
C HIS A 546 -19.12 23.21 15.36
N GLN A 547 -19.44 23.92 16.45
CA GLN A 547 -20.43 23.42 17.44
C GLN A 547 -21.82 23.26 16.81
N LEU A 548 -22.19 24.14 15.88
CA LEU A 548 -23.45 23.99 15.11
C LEU A 548 -23.40 22.77 14.18
N LEU A 549 -22.24 22.48 13.60
CA LEU A 549 -22.04 21.32 12.72
C LEU A 549 -22.10 20.00 13.48
N GLU A 550 -21.55 19.94 14.69
CA GLU A 550 -21.60 18.78 15.59
C GLU A 550 -23.02 18.36 15.96
N GLY A 551 -23.96 19.31 16.00
CA GLY A 551 -25.37 19.05 16.22
C GLY A 551 -26.09 18.43 15.01
N LYS A 552 -25.47 18.45 13.82
CA LYS A 552 -26.06 18.01 12.54
C LYS A 552 -25.22 16.90 11.87
N PRO A 553 -25.41 15.64 12.27
CA PRO A 553 -24.63 14.53 11.74
C PRO A 553 -24.66 14.38 10.21
N LEU A 554 -25.82 14.61 9.58
CA LEU A 554 -25.94 14.53 8.12
C LEU A 554 -25.08 15.61 7.43
N ALA A 555 -25.13 16.85 7.90
CA ALA A 555 -24.33 17.94 7.36
C ALA A 555 -22.82 17.69 7.59
N PHE A 556 -22.46 17.21 8.79
CA PHE A 556 -21.09 16.81 9.11
C PHE A 556 -20.58 15.75 8.13
N THR A 557 -21.38 14.70 7.93
CA THR A 557 -21.06 13.57 7.03
C THR A 557 -20.88 14.02 5.59
N ILE A 558 -21.79 14.86 5.08
CA ILE A 558 -21.71 15.41 3.72
C ILE A 558 -20.46 16.27 3.55
N LEU A 559 -20.15 17.15 4.51
CA LEU A 559 -18.95 18.00 4.42
C LEU A 559 -17.65 17.18 4.50
N SER A 560 -17.60 16.14 5.34
CA SER A 560 -16.46 15.22 5.35
C SER A 560 -16.32 14.52 4.00
N LEU A 561 -17.41 13.96 3.46
CA LEU A 561 -17.40 13.30 2.15
C LEU A 561 -16.96 14.27 1.03
N VAL A 562 -17.48 15.50 1.01
CA VAL A 562 -17.08 16.52 0.02
C VAL A 562 -15.59 16.85 0.15
N ALA A 563 -15.07 17.05 1.36
CA ALA A 563 -13.64 17.32 1.58
C ALA A 563 -12.75 16.19 1.01
N ILE A 564 -13.18 14.94 1.21
CA ILE A 564 -12.49 13.74 0.71
C ILE A 564 -12.59 13.63 -0.82
N LEU A 565 -13.78 13.83 -1.39
CA LEU A 565 -14.01 13.74 -2.83
C LEU A 565 -13.26 14.80 -3.62
N ILE A 566 -13.10 16.02 -3.09
CA ILE A 566 -12.33 17.07 -3.75
C ILE A 566 -10.89 16.61 -4.00
N GLY A 567 -10.23 16.03 -2.98
CA GLY A 567 -8.88 15.50 -3.12
C GLY A 567 -8.81 14.36 -4.14
N GLY A 568 -9.73 13.39 -4.04
CA GLY A 568 -9.71 12.22 -4.92
C GLY A 568 -9.99 12.55 -6.39
N ILE A 569 -10.94 13.45 -6.65
CA ILE A 569 -11.23 13.93 -8.01
C ILE A 569 -10.02 14.69 -8.57
N ALA A 570 -9.43 15.60 -7.79
CA ALA A 570 -8.30 16.40 -8.23
C ALA A 570 -7.03 15.57 -8.51
N GLU A 571 -6.81 14.49 -7.75
CA GLU A 571 -5.68 13.59 -7.96
C GLU A 571 -5.88 12.65 -9.15
N LEU A 572 -7.07 12.04 -9.28
CA LEU A 572 -7.31 10.97 -10.26
C LEU A 572 -7.71 11.50 -11.65
N VAL A 573 -8.55 12.54 -11.73
CA VAL A 573 -9.16 12.97 -12.99
C VAL A 573 -8.15 13.42 -14.06
N PRO A 574 -7.12 14.23 -13.74
CA PRO A 574 -6.14 14.65 -14.76
C PRO A 574 -5.50 13.45 -15.46
N THR A 575 -5.06 12.45 -14.70
CA THR A 575 -4.39 11.25 -15.24
C THR A 575 -5.35 10.34 -16.02
N ILE A 576 -6.62 10.25 -15.59
CA ILE A 576 -7.65 9.44 -16.27
C ILE A 576 -8.06 10.08 -17.62
N VAL A 577 -8.15 11.41 -17.68
CA VAL A 577 -8.63 12.14 -18.87
C VAL A 577 -7.54 12.29 -19.93
N ILE A 578 -6.28 12.50 -19.52
CA ILE A 578 -5.17 12.77 -20.45
C ILE A 578 -4.79 11.53 -21.30
N ASP A 579 -4.99 10.30 -20.82
CA ASP A 579 -4.43 9.09 -21.46
C ASP A 579 -5.25 8.52 -22.63
N LYS A 580 -6.53 8.89 -22.79
CA LYS A 580 -7.37 8.28 -23.86
C LYS A 580 -7.04 8.77 -25.27
N ASN A 581 -6.46 9.97 -25.39
CA ASN A 581 -6.19 10.63 -26.67
C ASN A 581 -4.72 11.05 -26.83
N ALA A 582 -3.85 10.72 -25.88
CA ALA A 582 -2.44 11.08 -25.95
C ALA A 582 -1.70 10.14 -26.92
N PRO A 583 -1.15 10.66 -28.05
CA PRO A 583 -0.28 9.87 -28.92
C PRO A 583 0.91 9.33 -28.11
N ALA A 584 1.46 8.19 -28.51
CA ALA A 584 2.55 7.48 -27.80
C ALA A 584 3.76 8.37 -27.44
N VAL A 585 3.91 9.53 -28.08
CA VAL A 585 4.97 10.51 -27.89
C VAL A 585 4.64 11.58 -26.83
N ALA A 586 3.37 11.80 -26.45
CA ALA A 586 3.00 12.74 -25.38
C ALA A 586 3.37 12.22 -23.96
N MET A 587 3.77 10.96 -23.87
CA MET A 587 4.35 10.34 -22.67
C MET A 587 5.89 10.40 -22.67
N ALA A 588 6.48 11.22 -23.54
CA ALA A 588 7.92 11.40 -23.64
C ALA A 588 8.45 12.22 -22.45
N ASP A 589 9.31 11.54 -21.69
CA ASP A 589 10.32 12.00 -20.75
C ASP A 589 9.93 12.96 -19.61
N SER A 590 10.41 12.60 -18.41
CA SER A 590 10.46 13.46 -17.23
C SER A 590 11.53 14.56 -17.33
N THR A 591 12.06 14.85 -18.53
CA THR A 591 13.16 15.80 -18.75
C THR A 591 12.71 17.10 -19.41
N GLY A 592 11.49 17.18 -19.96
CA GLY A 592 10.81 18.42 -20.30
C GLY A 592 11.39 19.19 -21.48
N VAL A 593 11.96 18.53 -22.49
CA VAL A 593 12.79 19.21 -23.52
C VAL A 593 12.06 19.54 -24.83
N VAL A 594 10.83 19.07 -25.11
CA VAL A 594 10.22 19.30 -26.44
C VAL A 594 8.86 20.03 -26.37
N PRO A 595 8.71 21.21 -27.02
CA PRO A 595 7.43 21.88 -27.20
C PRO A 595 6.46 21.06 -28.05
N ALA A 596 5.18 21.03 -27.66
CA ALA A 596 4.13 20.21 -28.27
C ALA A 596 3.85 20.46 -29.77
N ALA A 597 4.31 21.58 -30.34
CA ALA A 597 4.02 21.96 -31.72
C ALA A 597 4.90 21.28 -32.78
N ASP A 598 6.04 20.69 -32.39
CA ASP A 598 7.05 20.14 -33.30
C ASP A 598 7.20 18.60 -33.21
N VAL A 599 6.24 17.92 -32.59
CA VAL A 599 6.29 16.47 -32.38
C VAL A 599 5.89 15.73 -33.65
N GLN A 600 6.86 15.26 -34.43
CA GLN A 600 6.62 14.19 -35.40
C GLN A 600 6.29 12.89 -34.66
N VAL A 601 5.27 12.16 -35.13
CA VAL A 601 4.89 10.84 -34.59
C VAL A 601 5.96 9.83 -35.00
N VAL A 602 6.97 9.64 -34.16
CA VAL A 602 7.92 8.54 -34.29
C VAL A 602 7.40 7.40 -33.42
N GLU A 603 7.13 6.24 -34.02
CA GLU A 603 6.84 5.02 -33.27
C GLU A 603 8.01 4.71 -32.34
N SER A 604 7.77 4.83 -31.03
CA SER A 604 8.76 4.53 -30.02
C SER A 604 8.96 3.02 -29.94
N ARG A 605 10.20 2.54 -29.94
CA ARG A 605 10.54 1.13 -29.66
C ARG A 605 10.05 0.64 -28.28
N PHE A 606 9.61 1.55 -27.42
CA PHE A 606 9.04 1.28 -26.08
C PHE A 606 7.51 1.35 -26.06
N LEU A 607 6.85 1.36 -27.22
CA LEU A 607 5.41 1.21 -27.26
C LEU A 607 5.04 -0.24 -26.96
N GLN A 608 4.26 -0.47 -25.90
CA GLN A 608 3.80 -1.81 -25.58
C GLN A 608 2.89 -2.35 -26.68
N GLN A 609 3.16 -3.56 -27.14
CA GLN A 609 2.29 -4.31 -28.05
C GLN A 609 1.32 -5.20 -27.25
N PRO A 610 0.18 -5.63 -27.82
CA PRO A 610 -0.67 -6.63 -27.19
C PRO A 610 0.10 -7.91 -26.84
N TYR A 611 -0.27 -8.57 -25.75
CA TYR A 611 0.30 -9.87 -25.38
C TYR A 611 -0.24 -10.94 -26.33
N SER A 612 0.60 -11.89 -26.75
CA SER A 612 0.07 -13.09 -27.41
C SER A 612 -0.82 -13.89 -26.43
N PRO A 613 -1.70 -14.77 -26.94
CA PRO A 613 -2.57 -15.59 -26.10
C PRO A 613 -1.83 -16.36 -24.98
N LEU A 614 -0.67 -16.95 -25.26
CA LEU A 614 0.11 -17.69 -24.25
C LEU A 614 0.82 -16.74 -23.27
N GLU A 615 1.32 -15.59 -23.72
CA GLU A 615 1.91 -14.56 -22.85
C GLU A 615 0.86 -14.02 -21.86
N LEU A 616 -0.38 -13.82 -22.32
CA LEU A 616 -1.48 -13.38 -21.46
C LEU A 616 -1.80 -14.43 -20.38
N GLU A 617 -1.87 -15.71 -20.75
CA GLU A 617 -2.03 -16.79 -19.77
C GLU A 617 -0.83 -16.90 -18.82
N GLY A 618 0.39 -16.70 -19.33
CA GLY A 618 1.62 -16.68 -18.54
C GLY A 618 1.66 -15.57 -17.50
N ARG A 619 1.13 -14.40 -17.85
CA ARG A 619 0.95 -13.27 -16.96
C ARG A 619 -0.05 -13.59 -15.83
N ASP A 620 -1.17 -14.23 -16.15
CA ASP A 620 -2.13 -14.66 -15.14
C ASP A 620 -1.53 -15.72 -14.20
N VAL A 621 -0.68 -16.63 -14.73
CA VAL A 621 0.09 -17.56 -13.90
C VAL A 621 1.05 -16.80 -12.97
N TYR A 622 1.81 -15.83 -13.49
CA TYR A 622 2.72 -14.99 -12.71
C TYR A 622 2.00 -14.28 -11.54
N ILE A 623 0.80 -13.75 -11.79
CA ILE A 623 -0.06 -13.13 -10.78
C ILE A 623 -0.54 -14.17 -9.76
N SER A 624 -1.03 -15.33 -10.22
CA SER A 624 -1.56 -16.37 -9.34
C SER A 624 -0.52 -16.97 -8.40
N GLU A 625 0.74 -16.99 -8.81
CA GLU A 625 1.86 -17.45 -7.98
C GLU A 625 2.41 -16.36 -7.04
N GLY A 626 1.89 -15.13 -7.14
CA GLY A 626 2.28 -14.03 -6.28
C GLY A 626 3.70 -13.51 -6.55
N CYS A 627 4.23 -13.70 -7.77
CA CYS A 627 5.59 -13.29 -8.13
C CYS A 627 5.83 -11.79 -7.96
N TYR A 628 4.79 -10.98 -8.16
CA TYR A 628 4.77 -9.52 -7.96
C TYR A 628 5.10 -9.08 -6.51
N ASN A 629 4.95 -9.98 -5.53
CA ASN A 629 5.32 -9.70 -4.15
C ASN A 629 6.84 -9.65 -3.91
N CYS A 630 7.62 -10.21 -4.85
CA CYS A 630 9.09 -10.28 -4.76
C CYS A 630 9.76 -9.46 -5.86
N HIS A 631 9.18 -9.47 -7.05
CA HIS A 631 9.72 -8.85 -8.26
C HIS A 631 8.83 -7.69 -8.70
N SER A 632 9.45 -6.51 -8.84
CA SER A 632 8.81 -5.38 -9.51
C SER A 632 9.07 -5.47 -11.02
N GLN A 633 8.24 -4.77 -11.79
CA GLN A 633 8.42 -4.55 -13.22
C GLN A 633 8.51 -3.04 -13.49
N MET A 634 9.41 -2.34 -12.81
CA MET A 634 9.52 -0.87 -12.86
C MET A 634 10.96 -0.42 -12.54
N ILE A 635 11.80 -0.37 -13.56
CA ILE A 635 13.19 0.11 -13.46
C ILE A 635 13.19 1.63 -13.32
N ARG A 636 13.74 2.13 -12.21
CA ARG A 636 13.81 3.57 -11.91
C ARG A 636 14.89 4.27 -12.76
N PRO A 637 14.76 5.58 -13.05
CA PRO A 637 15.72 6.34 -13.87
C PRO A 637 16.99 6.72 -13.09
N PHE A 638 17.62 5.74 -12.45
CA PHE A 638 18.91 5.91 -11.77
C PHE A 638 20.00 5.13 -12.50
N ARG A 639 21.21 5.71 -12.60
CA ARG A 639 22.37 5.05 -13.23
C ARG A 639 22.62 3.64 -12.70
N HIS A 640 22.57 3.43 -11.39
CA HIS A 640 22.81 2.12 -10.78
C HIS A 640 21.70 1.09 -11.07
N GLU A 641 20.46 1.53 -11.32
CA GLU A 641 19.41 0.61 -11.77
C GLU A 641 19.55 0.31 -13.26
N THR A 642 19.87 1.32 -14.07
CA THR A 642 19.99 1.11 -15.51
C THR A 642 21.21 0.28 -15.89
N LEU A 643 22.32 0.40 -15.17
CA LEU A 643 23.48 -0.47 -15.31
C LEU A 643 23.16 -1.93 -14.96
N ARG A 644 22.25 -2.17 -14.01
CA ARG A 644 21.93 -3.52 -13.52
C ARG A 644 20.88 -4.22 -14.38
N TYR A 645 19.82 -3.50 -14.72
CA TYR A 645 18.62 -4.06 -15.32
C TYR A 645 18.43 -3.66 -16.78
N GLY A 646 19.19 -2.69 -17.28
CA GLY A 646 18.97 -2.10 -18.60
C GLY A 646 18.10 -0.85 -18.53
N GLU A 647 17.61 -0.41 -19.67
CA GLU A 647 16.96 0.91 -19.79
C GLU A 647 15.75 1.09 -18.86
N TYR A 648 15.65 2.30 -18.27
CA TYR A 648 14.56 2.64 -17.34
C TYR A 648 13.19 2.50 -18.00
N SER A 649 12.15 2.32 -17.17
CA SER A 649 10.79 2.06 -17.67
C SER A 649 10.01 3.33 -17.95
N ARG A 650 9.22 3.33 -19.02
CA ARG A 650 8.38 4.45 -19.48
C ARG A 650 6.90 4.11 -19.34
N ALA A 651 6.08 5.15 -19.23
CA ALA A 651 4.62 5.00 -19.09
C ALA A 651 3.97 4.17 -20.21
N SER A 652 4.43 4.36 -21.47
CA SER A 652 3.91 3.68 -22.66
C SER A 652 4.08 2.15 -22.62
N GLU A 653 5.00 1.65 -21.82
CA GLU A 653 5.33 0.22 -21.73
C GLU A 653 4.31 -0.58 -20.91
N PHE A 654 3.52 0.11 -20.09
CA PHE A 654 2.56 -0.50 -19.17
C PHE A 654 1.10 -0.36 -19.62
N ARG A 655 0.85 0.26 -20.78
CA ARG A 655 -0.50 0.66 -21.21
C ARG A 655 -1.50 -0.50 -21.25
N TYR A 656 -1.04 -1.73 -21.54
CA TYR A 656 -1.88 -2.93 -21.59
C TYR A 656 -1.77 -3.83 -20.36
N ASP A 657 -1.15 -3.35 -19.28
CA ASP A 657 -1.08 -4.09 -18.02
C ASP A 657 -2.30 -3.81 -17.15
N HIS A 658 -3.22 -4.77 -17.16
CA HIS A 658 -4.40 -4.80 -16.31
C HIS A 658 -4.27 -5.97 -15.32
N PRO A 659 -3.85 -5.78 -14.06
CA PRO A 659 -3.35 -4.54 -13.45
C PRO A 659 -1.83 -4.36 -13.58
N PHE A 660 -1.31 -3.16 -13.35
CA PHE A 660 0.14 -2.91 -13.28
C PHE A 660 0.86 -3.84 -12.26
N GLN A 661 2.17 -4.06 -12.41
CA GLN A 661 2.95 -4.99 -11.57
C GLN A 661 4.14 -4.32 -10.85
N TRP A 662 3.94 -3.10 -10.33
CA TRP A 662 4.98 -2.37 -9.59
C TRP A 662 4.84 -2.63 -8.08
N GLY A 663 5.87 -3.24 -7.48
CA GLY A 663 5.82 -3.63 -6.06
C GLY A 663 6.09 -2.47 -5.09
N SER A 664 5.81 -2.67 -3.80
CA SER A 664 6.27 -1.78 -2.72
C SER A 664 7.67 -2.12 -2.17
N LYS A 665 8.13 -3.34 -2.46
CA LYS A 665 9.37 -3.95 -1.97
C LYS A 665 9.95 -4.90 -3.03
N ARG A 666 11.28 -5.01 -3.11
CA ARG A 666 11.99 -6.06 -3.86
C ARG A 666 12.64 -7.06 -2.91
N THR A 667 12.38 -8.34 -3.14
CA THR A 667 13.17 -9.46 -2.58
C THR A 667 13.68 -10.38 -3.68
N GLY A 668 13.38 -10.07 -4.94
CA GLY A 668 14.11 -10.50 -6.12
C GLY A 668 14.42 -9.28 -7.02
N PRO A 669 15.23 -9.46 -8.07
CA PRO A 669 15.55 -8.38 -9.02
C PRO A 669 14.31 -7.87 -9.76
N ASP A 670 14.42 -6.67 -10.34
CA ASP A 670 13.41 -6.19 -11.29
C ASP A 670 13.41 -7.05 -12.56
N LEU A 671 12.23 -7.29 -13.13
CA LEU A 671 12.05 -8.20 -14.27
C LEU A 671 11.66 -7.50 -15.57
N HIS A 672 11.48 -6.17 -15.60
CA HIS A 672 10.89 -5.52 -16.78
C HIS A 672 11.73 -5.61 -18.07
N ARG A 673 13.00 -6.03 -17.97
CA ARG A 673 13.94 -6.26 -19.08
C ARG A 673 14.53 -7.67 -19.07
N VAL A 674 13.85 -8.64 -18.45
CA VAL A 674 14.37 -10.01 -18.38
C VAL A 674 14.21 -10.76 -19.71
N GLY A 675 13.30 -10.32 -20.58
CA GLY A 675 13.03 -10.98 -21.84
C GLY A 675 14.24 -11.03 -22.77
N GLY A 676 14.56 -12.21 -23.30
CA GLY A 676 15.74 -12.43 -24.14
C GLY A 676 17.09 -12.40 -23.43
N LYS A 677 17.14 -12.03 -22.14
CA LYS A 677 18.38 -12.04 -21.36
C LYS A 677 18.87 -13.47 -21.09
N TYR A 678 17.94 -14.41 -20.94
CA TYR A 678 18.22 -15.81 -20.66
C TYR A 678 17.42 -16.74 -21.59
N PRO A 679 17.95 -17.91 -21.96
CA PRO A 679 17.22 -18.89 -22.77
C PRO A 679 16.07 -19.53 -21.98
N ASN A 680 15.12 -20.19 -22.66
CA ASN A 680 13.99 -20.86 -21.99
C ASN A 680 14.46 -21.91 -20.97
N LEU A 681 15.54 -22.63 -21.29
CA LEU A 681 16.16 -23.60 -20.39
C LEU A 681 16.57 -22.96 -19.04
N TRP A 682 17.13 -21.75 -19.07
CA TRP A 682 17.52 -21.04 -17.85
C TRP A 682 16.30 -20.70 -17.01
N HIS A 683 15.21 -20.21 -17.63
CA HIS A 683 13.97 -19.91 -16.91
C HIS A 683 13.35 -21.18 -16.29
N TYR A 684 13.34 -22.28 -17.04
CA TYR A 684 12.90 -23.58 -16.53
C TYR A 684 13.74 -24.02 -15.33
N GLN A 685 15.07 -24.01 -15.46
CA GLN A 685 15.99 -24.39 -14.39
C GLN A 685 15.85 -23.47 -13.17
N HIS A 686 15.71 -22.16 -13.37
CA HIS A 686 15.51 -21.20 -12.30
C HIS A 686 14.20 -21.44 -11.54
N LEU A 687 13.10 -21.74 -12.22
CA LEU A 687 11.82 -22.04 -11.56
C LEU A 687 11.81 -23.41 -10.86
N MET A 688 12.58 -24.37 -11.36
CA MET A 688 12.75 -25.68 -10.73
C MET A 688 13.69 -25.65 -9.52
N ASP A 689 14.80 -24.93 -9.63
CA ASP A 689 15.80 -24.72 -8.59
C ASP A 689 16.46 -23.33 -8.75
N PRO A 690 15.93 -22.28 -8.08
CA PRO A 690 16.46 -20.93 -8.21
C PRO A 690 17.94 -20.80 -7.83
N ARG A 691 18.47 -21.71 -7.00
CA ARG A 691 19.87 -21.67 -6.54
C ARG A 691 20.84 -22.23 -7.58
N SER A 692 20.35 -23.01 -8.55
CA SER A 692 21.17 -23.54 -9.65
C SER A 692 21.64 -22.45 -10.61
N THR A 693 20.86 -21.38 -10.76
CA THR A 693 21.15 -20.25 -11.65
C THR A 693 21.45 -18.96 -10.90
N SER A 694 21.07 -18.85 -9.63
CA SER A 694 21.34 -17.70 -8.77
C SER A 694 21.73 -18.16 -7.37
N GLN A 695 23.01 -18.44 -7.16
CA GLN A 695 23.54 -18.92 -5.89
C GLN A 695 23.17 -17.94 -4.76
N GLY A 696 22.55 -18.46 -3.69
CA GLY A 696 22.08 -17.63 -2.56
C GLY A 696 20.66 -17.08 -2.69
N SER A 697 19.93 -17.37 -3.77
CA SER A 697 18.52 -16.99 -3.90
C SER A 697 17.65 -17.53 -2.78
N ASN A 698 16.76 -16.69 -2.24
CA ASN A 698 15.72 -17.05 -1.27
C ASN A 698 14.37 -17.36 -1.93
N MET A 699 14.29 -17.34 -3.26
CA MET A 699 13.08 -17.64 -4.02
C MET A 699 12.66 -19.11 -3.79
N PRO A 700 11.36 -19.39 -3.60
CA PRO A 700 10.86 -20.76 -3.53
C PRO A 700 10.95 -21.46 -4.89
N VAL A 701 10.90 -22.79 -4.87
CA VAL A 701 10.77 -23.61 -6.09
C VAL A 701 9.31 -23.60 -6.57
N TYR A 702 9.10 -23.65 -7.88
CA TYR A 702 7.78 -23.66 -8.53
C TYR A 702 7.56 -24.93 -9.37
N ALA A 703 8.04 -26.08 -8.87
CA ALA A 703 8.07 -27.33 -9.62
C ALA A 703 6.70 -27.85 -10.08
N TRP A 704 5.60 -27.46 -9.42
CA TRP A 704 4.24 -27.85 -9.84
C TRP A 704 3.85 -27.26 -11.20
N LEU A 705 4.42 -26.13 -11.61
CA LEU A 705 4.07 -25.44 -12.87
C LEU A 705 4.29 -26.33 -14.10
N LYS A 706 5.24 -27.28 -14.05
CA LYS A 706 5.50 -28.21 -15.16
C LYS A 706 4.41 -29.27 -15.35
N THR A 707 3.58 -29.48 -14.33
CA THR A 707 2.51 -30.50 -14.32
C THR A 707 1.11 -29.90 -14.37
N ARG A 708 0.94 -28.64 -13.92
CA ARG A 708 -0.33 -27.91 -14.00
C ARG A 708 -0.52 -27.38 -15.41
N LYS A 709 -1.73 -27.53 -15.95
CA LYS A 709 -2.09 -27.07 -17.30
C LYS A 709 -2.77 -25.70 -17.29
N VAL A 710 -2.62 -24.98 -18.39
CA VAL A 710 -3.42 -23.81 -18.76
C VAL A 710 -4.64 -24.29 -19.53
N ASP A 711 -5.80 -23.71 -19.22
CA ASP A 711 -7.06 -24.03 -19.88
C ASP A 711 -7.34 -23.02 -21.00
N PHE A 712 -6.83 -23.32 -22.20
CA PHE A 712 -6.94 -22.43 -23.37
C PHE A 712 -8.39 -22.18 -23.81
N THR A 713 -9.37 -22.98 -23.35
CA THR A 713 -10.79 -22.74 -23.68
C THR A 713 -11.30 -21.40 -23.12
N LYS A 714 -10.62 -20.87 -22.09
CA LYS A 714 -10.97 -19.59 -21.44
C LYS A 714 -10.23 -18.39 -22.02
N THR A 715 -9.15 -18.61 -22.78
CA THR A 715 -8.28 -17.55 -23.31
C THR A 715 -9.04 -16.58 -24.21
N ARG A 716 -9.95 -17.09 -25.06
CA ARG A 716 -10.83 -16.26 -25.90
C ARG A 716 -11.63 -15.24 -25.09
N GLY A 717 -12.22 -15.67 -23.97
CA GLY A 717 -12.98 -14.79 -23.09
C GLY A 717 -12.13 -13.69 -22.46
N LYS A 718 -10.88 -14.02 -22.09
CA LYS A 718 -9.91 -13.07 -21.56
C LYS A 718 -9.49 -12.03 -22.59
N MET A 719 -9.18 -12.44 -23.82
CA MET A 719 -8.81 -11.51 -24.91
C MET A 719 -9.98 -10.60 -25.30
N ILE A 720 -11.21 -11.11 -25.34
CA ILE A 720 -12.42 -10.28 -25.53
C ILE A 720 -12.54 -9.22 -24.42
N ALA A 721 -12.28 -9.60 -23.17
CA ALA A 721 -12.30 -8.65 -22.06
C ALA A 721 -11.20 -7.59 -22.19
N MET A 722 -9.96 -7.99 -22.48
CA MET A 722 -8.85 -7.05 -22.73
C MET A 722 -9.15 -6.12 -23.92
N ARG A 723 -9.80 -6.61 -24.99
CA ARG A 723 -10.26 -5.77 -26.10
C ARG A 723 -11.27 -4.71 -25.66
N LYS A 724 -12.21 -5.07 -24.77
CA LYS A 724 -13.15 -4.10 -24.18
C LYS A 724 -12.45 -3.06 -23.29
N LEU A 725 -11.31 -3.41 -22.71
CA LEU A 725 -10.47 -2.51 -21.90
C LEU A 725 -9.57 -1.61 -22.77
N GLY A 726 -9.57 -1.77 -24.09
CA GLY A 726 -8.83 -0.93 -25.02
C GLY A 726 -7.53 -1.54 -25.56
N VAL A 727 -7.27 -2.83 -25.31
CA VAL A 727 -6.17 -3.55 -25.96
C VAL A 727 -6.55 -3.86 -27.42
N PRO A 728 -5.73 -3.49 -28.42
CA PRO A 728 -6.11 -3.55 -29.84
C PRO A 728 -5.98 -4.96 -30.44
N TYR A 729 -6.66 -5.96 -29.86
CA TYR A 729 -6.79 -7.27 -30.48
C TYR A 729 -7.74 -7.24 -31.69
N THR A 730 -7.31 -7.81 -32.80
CA THR A 730 -8.11 -8.02 -34.00
C THR A 730 -9.14 -9.14 -33.81
N ASP A 731 -10.08 -9.29 -34.74
CA ASP A 731 -11.00 -10.44 -34.73
C ASP A 731 -10.27 -11.77 -34.99
N GLU A 732 -9.21 -11.75 -35.80
CA GLU A 732 -8.34 -12.89 -36.10
C GLU A 732 -7.56 -13.34 -34.85
N ASP A 733 -6.94 -12.39 -34.12
CA ASP A 733 -6.24 -12.69 -32.86
C ASP A 733 -7.13 -13.46 -31.87
N ILE A 734 -8.42 -13.10 -31.81
CA ILE A 734 -9.40 -13.71 -30.90
C ILE A 734 -9.94 -15.03 -31.45
N ALA A 735 -10.12 -15.14 -32.76
CA ALA A 735 -10.58 -16.37 -33.40
C ALA A 735 -9.54 -17.49 -33.24
N ASP A 736 -8.28 -17.19 -33.50
CA ASP A 736 -7.20 -18.18 -33.58
C ASP A 736 -6.42 -18.34 -32.27
N CYS A 737 -6.86 -17.64 -31.21
CA CYS A 737 -6.13 -17.53 -29.94
C CYS A 737 -5.66 -18.86 -29.35
N GLN A 738 -6.46 -19.93 -29.46
CA GLN A 738 -6.10 -21.24 -28.92
C GLN A 738 -4.99 -21.91 -29.73
N ASP A 739 -5.04 -21.79 -31.05
CA ASP A 739 -4.07 -22.42 -31.94
C ASP A 739 -2.75 -21.65 -31.92
N VAL A 740 -2.83 -20.32 -31.86
CA VAL A 740 -1.68 -19.44 -31.58
C VAL A 740 -1.01 -19.83 -30.25
N ALA A 741 -1.78 -19.97 -29.16
CA ALA A 741 -1.23 -20.32 -27.85
C ALA A 741 -0.52 -21.68 -27.85
N LYS A 742 -1.15 -22.71 -28.44
CA LYS A 742 -0.57 -24.05 -28.57
C LYS A 742 0.68 -24.05 -29.44
N SER A 743 0.66 -23.31 -30.54
CA SER A 743 1.77 -23.17 -31.48
C SER A 743 3.00 -22.57 -30.78
N GLN A 744 2.83 -21.42 -30.12
CA GLN A 744 3.89 -20.79 -29.33
C GLN A 744 4.38 -21.71 -28.19
N GLY A 745 3.47 -22.39 -27.50
CA GLY A 745 3.82 -23.35 -26.45
C GLY A 745 4.64 -24.52 -26.98
N THR A 746 4.34 -25.00 -28.19
CA THR A 746 5.06 -26.09 -28.86
C THR A 746 6.48 -25.66 -29.23
N LEU A 747 6.67 -24.41 -29.67
CA LEU A 747 8.01 -23.87 -29.94
C LEU A 747 8.88 -23.85 -28.68
N ILE A 748 8.35 -23.35 -27.57
CA ILE A 748 9.06 -23.32 -26.28
C ILE A 748 9.34 -24.74 -25.77
N ALA A 749 8.36 -25.64 -25.85
CA ALA A 749 8.54 -27.03 -25.43
C ALA A 749 9.57 -27.77 -26.29
N SER A 750 9.61 -27.52 -27.60
CA SER A 750 10.59 -28.11 -28.52
C SER A 750 12.00 -27.60 -28.25
N ASP A 751 12.15 -26.29 -27.97
CA ASP A 751 13.42 -25.70 -27.55
C ASP A 751 13.92 -26.33 -26.23
N LEU A 752 13.03 -26.54 -25.26
CA LEU A 752 13.36 -27.24 -24.02
C LEU A 752 13.72 -28.72 -24.28
N GLN A 753 13.03 -29.40 -25.18
CA GLN A 753 13.31 -30.78 -25.55
C GLN A 753 14.68 -30.94 -26.22
N ALA A 754 15.06 -30.00 -27.09
CA ALA A 754 16.40 -29.93 -27.68
C ALA A 754 17.50 -29.79 -26.61
N ASN A 755 17.15 -29.26 -25.44
CA ASN A 755 18.00 -29.15 -24.26
C ASN A 755 17.72 -30.24 -23.19
N ALA A 756 17.20 -31.40 -23.62
CA ALA A 756 16.93 -32.57 -22.79
C ALA A 756 15.88 -32.38 -21.66
N VAL A 757 14.97 -31.40 -21.82
CA VAL A 757 13.83 -31.19 -20.92
C VAL A 757 12.52 -31.48 -21.65
N THR A 758 11.86 -32.59 -21.31
CA THR A 758 10.54 -32.92 -21.85
C THR A 758 9.44 -32.26 -21.01
N ILE A 759 8.56 -31.51 -21.66
CA ILE A 759 7.44 -30.81 -21.01
C ILE A 759 6.26 -30.66 -21.97
N GLU A 760 5.05 -30.67 -21.42
CA GLU A 760 3.83 -30.43 -22.19
C GLU A 760 3.72 -28.96 -22.63
N PRO A 761 3.40 -28.67 -23.92
CA PRO A 761 3.23 -27.31 -24.43
C PRO A 761 2.18 -26.46 -23.71
N ASP A 762 1.18 -27.11 -23.09
CA ASP A 762 0.05 -26.47 -22.43
C ASP A 762 0.24 -26.30 -20.90
N CYS A 763 1.43 -26.59 -20.37
CA CYS A 763 1.67 -26.43 -18.93
C CYS A 763 1.90 -24.97 -18.52
N LYS A 764 1.62 -24.65 -17.26
CA LYS A 764 1.82 -23.31 -16.67
C LYS A 764 3.27 -22.86 -16.70
N MET A 765 4.23 -23.79 -16.66
CA MET A 765 5.67 -23.49 -16.79
C MET A 765 5.98 -22.88 -18.16
N VAL A 766 5.47 -23.47 -19.24
CA VAL A 766 5.65 -22.94 -20.60
C VAL A 766 5.00 -21.57 -20.75
N ALA A 767 3.78 -21.41 -20.22
CA ALA A 767 3.08 -20.12 -20.25
C ALA A 767 3.86 -19.01 -19.53
N VAL A 768 4.31 -19.25 -18.29
CA VAL A 768 5.07 -18.23 -17.54
C VAL A 768 6.43 -17.92 -18.20
N ILE A 769 7.08 -18.92 -18.82
CA ILE A 769 8.30 -18.69 -19.61
C ILE A 769 8.01 -17.76 -20.80
N ALA A 770 6.92 -17.98 -21.54
CA ALA A 770 6.50 -17.10 -22.63
C ALA A 770 6.34 -15.65 -22.16
N TYR A 771 5.63 -15.45 -21.03
CA TYR A 771 5.46 -14.13 -20.43
C TYR A 771 6.78 -13.49 -19.98
N LEU A 772 7.67 -14.23 -19.31
CA LEU A 772 8.96 -13.71 -18.87
C LEU A 772 9.85 -13.32 -20.06
N GLN A 773 9.81 -14.09 -21.14
CA GLN A 773 10.56 -13.78 -22.36
C GLN A 773 10.02 -12.56 -23.10
N ARG A 774 8.76 -12.20 -22.88
CA ARG A 774 8.09 -11.02 -23.44
C ARG A 774 8.45 -9.71 -22.73
N LEU A 775 8.87 -9.75 -21.45
CA LEU A 775 9.12 -8.54 -20.66
C LEU A 775 10.26 -7.70 -21.26
N GLY A 776 9.92 -6.49 -21.72
CA GLY A 776 10.86 -5.54 -22.33
C GLY A 776 11.17 -5.76 -23.81
N ARG A 777 10.45 -6.66 -24.49
CA ARG A 777 10.60 -6.97 -25.93
C ARG A 777 9.23 -7.05 -26.61
N GLY A 778 9.16 -7.07 -27.94
CA GLY A 778 7.91 -7.35 -28.66
C GLY A 778 7.39 -8.79 -28.45
N PRO A 779 6.19 -9.11 -28.96
CA PRO A 779 5.62 -10.47 -28.92
C PRO A 779 6.58 -11.52 -29.49
N GLN A 780 6.58 -12.71 -28.90
CA GLN A 780 7.39 -13.80 -29.45
C GLN A 780 6.81 -14.35 -30.76
N PRO A 781 7.64 -14.95 -31.63
CA PRO A 781 7.17 -15.59 -32.86
C PRO A 781 6.17 -16.71 -32.61
N VAL A 782 5.23 -16.88 -33.55
CA VAL A 782 4.23 -17.96 -33.57
C VAL A 782 4.40 -18.74 -34.87
N ALA A 783 4.28 -20.07 -34.85
CA ALA A 783 4.54 -20.90 -36.04
C ALA A 783 3.44 -20.80 -37.14
N LEU A 784 2.37 -20.00 -36.94
CA LEU A 784 1.35 -19.79 -37.98
C LEU A 784 1.91 -19.01 -39.18
N GLU A 785 2.87 -18.11 -38.96
CA GLU A 785 3.58 -17.39 -40.04
C GLU A 785 4.60 -18.26 -40.78
N GLN A 786 5.14 -19.31 -40.16
CA GLN A 786 6.07 -20.24 -40.83
C GLN A 786 5.39 -21.16 -41.85
N ALA A 787 4.06 -21.14 -41.94
CA ALA A 787 3.31 -21.76 -43.02
C ALA A 787 3.14 -20.85 -44.25
N ALA A 788 3.49 -19.56 -44.15
CA ALA A 788 3.35 -18.58 -45.23
C ALA A 788 4.72 -18.01 -45.66
N ALA A 789 5.26 -18.62 -46.73
CA ALA A 789 6.35 -18.15 -47.62
C ALA A 789 7.81 -18.42 -47.16
N PRO A 790 8.74 -18.78 -48.07
CA PRO A 790 8.82 -18.30 -49.46
C PRO A 790 8.84 -19.39 -50.55
N GLU A 791 8.25 -19.07 -51.72
CA GLU A 791 8.67 -19.70 -52.98
C GLU A 791 10.18 -19.48 -53.15
N ALA A 792 10.89 -20.58 -53.33
CA ALA A 792 12.33 -20.60 -53.52
C ALA A 792 12.70 -19.96 -54.87
N THR A 793 13.28 -18.76 -54.83
CA THR A 793 14.07 -18.25 -55.94
C THR A 793 15.49 -18.82 -55.83
N PRO A 794 16.06 -19.47 -56.85
CA PRO A 794 17.39 -20.05 -56.76
C PRO A 794 18.45 -18.94 -56.70
N ALA A 795 19.33 -19.01 -55.70
CA ALA A 795 20.46 -18.09 -55.56
C ALA A 795 21.52 -18.35 -56.65
N THR A 796 21.88 -17.31 -57.40
CA THR A 796 23.14 -17.22 -58.14
C THR A 796 24.30 -16.92 -57.18
N PRO A 797 25.49 -17.52 -57.38
CA PRO A 797 26.61 -17.33 -56.47
C PRO A 797 27.35 -16.04 -56.80
N GLU A 798 27.37 -15.09 -55.87
CA GLU A 798 28.31 -13.96 -55.91
C GLU A 798 29.61 -14.32 -55.17
N THR A 799 30.71 -14.16 -55.89
CA THR A 799 32.10 -14.28 -55.42
C THR A 799 32.47 -13.17 -54.44
N PRO A 800 33.32 -13.42 -53.42
CA PRO A 800 33.75 -12.39 -52.48
C PRO A 800 34.89 -11.54 -53.07
N GLU A 801 34.70 -10.23 -53.14
CA GLU A 801 35.77 -9.27 -53.41
C GLU A 801 36.66 -9.07 -52.16
N ILE A 802 37.96 -9.22 -52.37
CA ILE A 802 39.06 -8.94 -51.43
C ILE A 802 39.52 -7.50 -51.68
N PRO A 803 39.65 -6.62 -50.67
CA PRO A 803 40.40 -5.38 -50.85
C PRO A 803 41.90 -5.62 -50.68
N ALA A 804 42.67 -5.13 -51.65
CA ALA A 804 44.13 -5.17 -51.68
C ALA A 804 44.77 -4.02 -50.88
N GLU A 805 45.88 -4.32 -50.21
CA GLU A 805 46.95 -3.41 -49.76
C GLU A 805 48.28 -3.88 -50.44
N PRO A 806 49.46 -3.21 -50.39
CA PRO A 806 49.86 -1.96 -49.69
C PRO A 806 50.87 -1.03 -50.45
N ALA A 807 51.22 0.13 -49.86
CA ALA A 807 52.55 0.81 -49.91
C ALA A 807 52.56 2.04 -48.97
N ALA A 808 53.20 2.02 -47.78
CA ALA A 808 54.61 2.32 -47.44
C ALA A 808 54.95 3.84 -47.32
N PRO A 809 56.04 4.25 -46.62
CA PRO A 809 56.12 4.48 -45.17
C PRO A 809 56.55 5.92 -44.80
N VAL A 810 56.44 6.34 -43.54
CA VAL A 810 57.11 7.57 -43.04
C VAL A 810 57.82 7.28 -41.72
N ASP A 811 59.04 7.81 -41.68
CA ASP A 811 60.18 7.49 -40.81
C ASP A 811 60.04 7.88 -39.34
N VAL A 812 60.74 7.09 -38.52
CA VAL A 812 61.20 7.40 -37.17
C VAL A 812 62.60 8.03 -37.29
N PRO A 813 62.97 8.97 -36.40
CA PRO A 813 64.36 9.06 -35.98
C PRO A 813 64.48 8.82 -34.48
N ALA A 814 65.32 7.84 -34.13
CA ALA A 814 65.99 7.74 -32.85
C ALA A 814 67.48 7.95 -33.12
N ASP A 815 68.13 8.76 -32.29
CA ASP A 815 69.57 8.88 -31.98
C ASP A 815 69.68 10.11 -31.03
N GLY A 816 70.40 10.21 -29.91
CA GLY A 816 71.34 9.37 -29.17
C GLY A 816 71.85 10.14 -27.93
N GLU A 817 72.46 9.41 -26.99
CA GLU A 817 73.51 9.80 -25.99
C GLU A 817 73.25 10.98 -24.99
N ALA A 818 73.15 10.74 -23.68
CA ALA A 818 74.21 10.51 -22.67
C ALA A 818 74.96 11.79 -22.22
N ASP A 819 74.69 12.29 -21.00
CA ASP A 819 75.67 12.59 -19.93
C ASP A 819 75.10 13.51 -18.81
N GLY A 820 75.53 13.27 -17.55
CA GLY A 820 75.65 14.33 -16.53
C GLY A 820 74.88 14.18 -15.21
N ALA A 821 75.50 13.55 -14.20
CA ALA A 821 75.71 14.02 -12.81
C ALA A 821 74.88 15.24 -12.30
N THR A 822 74.32 15.35 -11.07
CA THR A 822 74.79 14.92 -9.73
C THR A 822 73.76 15.35 -8.65
N GLN A 823 73.66 14.55 -7.59
CA GLN A 823 73.57 14.91 -6.15
C GLN A 823 72.43 15.75 -5.52
N ASN A 824 71.80 15.12 -4.52
CA ASN A 824 71.63 15.53 -3.10
C ASN A 824 70.20 15.66 -2.58
N GLY A 825 69.92 14.97 -1.46
CA GLY A 825 68.81 15.30 -0.57
C GLY A 825 68.25 14.11 0.20
N ALA A 826 68.94 13.68 1.26
CA ALA A 826 68.48 12.73 2.27
C ALA A 826 67.42 13.32 3.21
N GLY A 827 66.65 12.46 3.89
CA GLY A 827 65.81 12.78 5.05
C GLY A 827 64.49 12.00 5.06
N ASP A 828 64.46 10.74 5.50
CA ASP A 828 64.19 10.30 6.90
C ASP A 828 62.71 10.52 7.31
N LEU A 829 61.87 9.48 7.24
CA LEU A 829 61.36 8.66 8.36
C LEU A 829 60.72 9.46 9.50
N GLY A 830 59.48 9.12 9.84
CA GLY A 830 58.90 9.54 11.12
C GLY A 830 57.38 9.35 11.25
N GLN A 831 56.98 8.22 11.81
CA GLN A 831 55.63 7.88 12.29
C GLN A 831 55.04 8.91 13.28
N LEU A 832 53.71 8.87 13.46
CA LEU A 832 52.95 8.91 14.73
C LEU A 832 51.43 8.97 14.41
N VAL A 833 50.69 7.87 14.43
CA VAL A 833 49.87 7.32 15.55
C VAL A 833 48.92 8.34 16.22
N GLY A 834 47.62 8.20 15.92
CA GLY A 834 46.56 7.91 16.91
C GLY A 834 45.93 9.05 17.74
N GLY A 835 44.59 9.15 17.65
CA GLY A 835 43.73 9.40 18.82
C GLY A 835 42.68 10.52 18.71
N ARG A 836 41.43 10.18 18.35
CA ARG A 836 40.23 10.18 19.23
C ARG A 836 38.95 9.96 18.43
#